data_AF-A0A5N6YZI9-F1
#
_entry.id   AF-A0A5N6YZI9-F1
#
_cell.length_a   1.000
_cell.length_b   1.000
_cell.length_c   1.000
_cell.angle_alpha   90.00
_cell.angle_beta   90.00
_cell.angle_gamma   90.00
#
_symmetry.space_group_name_H-M   'P 1'
#
loop_
_entity.id
_entity.type
_entity.pdbx_description
1 polymer ?
#
loop_
_entity_poly.entity_id
_entity_poly.type
_entity_poly.pdbx_seq_one_letter_code
_entity_poly.pdbx_strand_id
1 'polypeptide(L)'
;MADKEATVYIVDVGMSMGERHHDRAVTDLEWAMQYVWDRITGTVATGRKTAMMGVIGLRTDTTSNELEDDVHFSHISVLSNIKQFLMPDIRKLEEELKPSRTNKGDAISAIILAIQMIITHCKKLKYRRKIVLITNGQGRMSDENLDEIVKRIKEDSIELVVMGTDFDDPEYGYREEDKDPRKAENETLLRTLVEDCDGVYGTFEQAVAELDVPRVKTIKSMASFKGYLQLGNPEEYDSAVRIPVERYYRTYVARPPTASSFVLRSEPGAGKEAESSDTAAAIKESQSADADALTSVRTMRMYQVEDKSAPGGKIDVERDDLAKGYEYGRTAVHISETDENITILETFAGLELMGFIQSDHYDRYMHMSNTSIIIAQRANDKAALALSSFIHALFELECYAVARLVMKENKPPAIVLLAPSIEPDYECLFEVQLPFAEDVRTYRFPPLEKVITVSGKVVTQHRNLPSDDLLDVMDKYVNSMELVDTDEDGNPVETFPIEDSYSPVLHRIDSAVRARAINPNQPIPPPSERLTKFSHPSEDLVQNSKEHLEKLIELADVKKVPPKAKGRKRTREPEKPLSGLDVDALLHQEKRAKISPNNSIPEFKQTLAQAENIEAIKDATKQMMVIVEDQIRHSLGDANYDRVIEELGTMRDELISFEEPASYNQFLGQVKDKLLQEKLGGDRRELWWLIRRNKLGLVVERESDQSKVTDAEAKEFMSAN
;
A
#
# COMPACT_ATOMS: atom_id res chain seq x y z
N MET A 1 -10.17 -28.80 2.48
CA MET A 1 -9.91 -28.99 1.04
C MET A 1 -10.86 -28.10 0.26
N ALA A 2 -10.37 -27.38 -0.74
CA ALA A 2 -11.22 -26.59 -1.64
C ALA A 2 -12.00 -27.54 -2.56
N ASP A 3 -13.21 -27.16 -2.94
CA ASP A 3 -14.03 -27.97 -3.85
C ASP A 3 -13.37 -28.04 -5.23
N LYS A 4 -13.55 -29.19 -5.90
CA LYS A 4 -13.09 -29.39 -7.27
C LYS A 4 -14.15 -28.82 -8.22
N GLU A 5 -13.72 -28.10 -9.24
CA GLU A 5 -14.61 -27.42 -10.18
C GLU A 5 -14.18 -27.79 -11.60
N ALA A 6 -15.17 -28.09 -12.45
CA ALA A 6 -14.99 -28.40 -13.86
C ALA A 6 -15.98 -27.55 -14.67
N THR A 7 -15.44 -26.56 -15.38
CA THR A 7 -16.23 -25.61 -16.19
C THR A 7 -15.93 -25.80 -17.66
N VAL A 8 -16.94 -25.97 -18.51
CA VAL A 8 -16.77 -26.00 -19.97
C VAL A 8 -17.42 -24.75 -20.57
N TYR A 9 -16.63 -23.98 -21.31
CA TYR A 9 -17.11 -22.82 -22.07
C TYR A 9 -17.38 -23.25 -23.51
N ILE A 10 -18.59 -23.00 -23.99
CA ILE A 10 -18.98 -23.17 -25.39
C ILE A 10 -19.09 -21.76 -25.97
N VAL A 11 -18.19 -21.42 -26.89
CA VAL A 11 -18.11 -20.09 -27.52
C VAL A 11 -18.59 -20.19 -28.95
N ASP A 12 -19.71 -19.54 -29.27
CA ASP A 12 -20.16 -19.36 -30.65
C ASP A 12 -19.17 -18.44 -31.39
N VAL A 13 -18.53 -18.98 -32.41
CA VAL A 13 -17.63 -18.25 -33.30
C VAL A 13 -18.19 -18.18 -34.72
N GLY A 14 -19.51 -18.30 -34.89
CA GLY A 14 -20.15 -18.18 -36.19
C GLY A 14 -19.87 -16.83 -36.87
N MET A 15 -20.03 -16.79 -38.20
CA MET A 15 -19.92 -15.55 -38.99
C MET A 15 -20.80 -14.42 -38.43
N SER A 16 -21.99 -14.74 -37.93
CA SER A 16 -22.91 -13.78 -37.32
C SER A 16 -22.36 -13.09 -36.06
N MET A 17 -21.46 -13.76 -35.33
CA MET A 17 -20.80 -13.18 -34.16
C MET A 17 -19.73 -12.14 -34.54
N GLY A 18 -19.34 -12.09 -35.81
CA GLY A 18 -18.40 -11.08 -36.35
C GLY A 18 -19.06 -9.75 -36.72
N GLU A 19 -20.38 -9.64 -36.60
CA GLU A 19 -21.14 -8.43 -36.91
C GLU A 19 -21.15 -7.46 -35.72
N ARG A 20 -21.50 -6.19 -35.99
CA ARG A 20 -21.63 -5.14 -34.97
C ARG A 20 -23.09 -4.71 -34.95
N HIS A 21 -23.72 -4.78 -33.79
CA HIS A 21 -25.11 -4.42 -33.59
C HIS A 21 -25.25 -3.25 -32.59
N HIS A 22 -26.37 -2.51 -32.69
CA HIS A 22 -26.81 -1.49 -31.72
C HIS A 22 -25.75 -0.44 -31.36
N ASP A 23 -25.13 0.16 -32.39
CA ASP A 23 -24.09 1.22 -32.28
C ASP A 23 -22.82 0.84 -31.50
N ARG A 24 -22.60 -0.45 -31.20
CA ARG A 24 -21.40 -0.94 -30.51
C ARG A 24 -20.16 -0.81 -31.40
N ALA A 25 -19.06 -0.30 -30.83
CA ALA A 25 -17.79 -0.15 -31.52
C ALA A 25 -17.05 -1.50 -31.76
N VAL A 26 -17.40 -2.52 -30.99
CA VAL A 26 -16.84 -3.88 -31.00
C VAL A 26 -17.82 -4.88 -31.60
N THR A 27 -17.32 -6.00 -32.11
CA THR A 27 -18.15 -7.11 -32.61
C THR A 27 -18.85 -7.86 -31.47
N ASP A 28 -19.91 -8.61 -31.79
CA ASP A 28 -20.62 -9.45 -30.82
C ASP A 28 -19.70 -10.47 -30.15
N LEU A 29 -18.78 -11.07 -30.91
CA LEU A 29 -17.75 -11.96 -30.37
C LEU A 29 -16.81 -11.21 -29.42
N GLU A 30 -16.25 -10.08 -29.83
CA GLU A 30 -15.33 -9.30 -28.98
C GLU A 30 -16.01 -8.87 -27.68
N TRP A 31 -17.29 -8.49 -27.74
CA TRP A 31 -18.08 -8.13 -26.56
C TRP A 31 -18.30 -9.31 -25.63
N ALA A 32 -18.75 -10.45 -26.16
CA ALA A 32 -18.94 -11.67 -25.39
C ALA A 32 -17.61 -12.18 -24.78
N MET A 33 -16.51 -12.04 -25.53
CA MET A 33 -15.19 -12.46 -25.08
C MET A 33 -14.66 -11.64 -23.91
N GLN A 34 -15.11 -10.40 -23.68
CA GLN A 34 -14.75 -9.64 -22.47
C GLN A 34 -15.17 -10.39 -21.21
N TYR A 35 -16.39 -10.94 -21.20
CA TYR A 35 -16.90 -11.77 -20.11
C TYR A 35 -16.14 -13.10 -19.98
N VAL A 36 -15.93 -13.79 -21.11
CA VAL A 36 -15.24 -15.09 -21.12
C VAL A 36 -13.82 -14.96 -20.61
N TRP A 37 -13.08 -13.97 -21.09
CA TRP A 37 -11.71 -13.72 -20.66
C TRP A 37 -11.62 -13.31 -19.20
N ASP A 38 -12.53 -12.47 -18.69
CA ASP A 38 -12.57 -12.16 -17.27
C ASP A 38 -12.81 -13.42 -16.40
N ARG A 39 -13.73 -14.29 -16.81
CA ARG A 39 -14.03 -15.54 -16.07
C ARG A 39 -12.86 -16.52 -16.11
N ILE A 40 -12.22 -16.70 -17.27
CA ILE A 40 -11.05 -17.57 -17.44
C ILE A 40 -9.86 -17.01 -16.64
N THR A 41 -9.50 -15.74 -16.84
CA THR A 41 -8.35 -15.11 -16.16
C THR A 41 -8.57 -15.02 -14.66
N GLY A 42 -9.80 -14.74 -14.20
CA GLY A 42 -10.16 -14.76 -12.78
C GLY A 42 -9.96 -16.15 -12.16
N THR A 43 -10.34 -17.22 -12.89
CA THR A 43 -10.12 -18.60 -12.44
C THR A 43 -8.63 -18.93 -12.39
N VAL A 44 -7.86 -18.57 -13.43
CA VAL A 44 -6.40 -18.77 -13.49
C VAL A 44 -5.67 -18.01 -12.38
N ALA A 45 -6.09 -16.77 -12.09
CA ALA A 45 -5.53 -15.95 -11.01
C ALA A 45 -5.70 -16.58 -9.62
N THR A 46 -6.69 -17.46 -9.42
CA THR A 46 -6.84 -18.19 -8.14
C THR A 46 -5.70 -19.19 -7.89
N GLY A 47 -4.98 -19.60 -8.94
CA GLY A 47 -3.89 -20.59 -8.88
C GLY A 47 -4.35 -21.99 -8.43
N ARG A 48 -5.66 -22.26 -8.39
CA ARG A 48 -6.20 -23.54 -7.91
C ARG A 48 -6.03 -24.62 -8.97
N LYS A 49 -5.22 -25.64 -8.66
CA LYS A 49 -5.09 -26.85 -9.51
C LYS A 49 -6.39 -27.64 -9.67
N THR A 50 -7.35 -27.43 -8.77
CA THR A 50 -8.65 -28.11 -8.75
C THR A 50 -9.74 -27.39 -9.54
N ALA A 51 -9.47 -26.17 -10.04
CA ALA A 51 -10.37 -25.43 -10.90
C ALA A 51 -9.95 -25.68 -12.36
N MET A 52 -10.64 -26.62 -13.01
CA MET A 52 -10.30 -27.08 -14.35
C MET A 52 -11.30 -26.52 -15.34
N MET A 53 -10.81 -26.14 -16.52
CA MET A 53 -11.59 -25.51 -17.57
C MET A 53 -11.41 -26.25 -18.89
N GLY A 54 -12.46 -26.29 -19.70
CA GLY A 54 -12.42 -26.72 -21.10
C GLY A 54 -13.09 -25.67 -21.99
N VAL A 55 -12.71 -25.62 -23.27
CA VAL A 55 -13.27 -24.68 -24.24
C VAL A 55 -13.64 -25.42 -25.52
N ILE A 56 -14.88 -25.21 -25.97
CA ILE A 56 -15.44 -25.72 -27.23
C ILE A 56 -15.78 -24.52 -28.10
N GLY A 57 -15.30 -24.51 -29.34
CA GLY A 57 -15.71 -23.58 -30.38
C GLY A 57 -16.94 -24.13 -31.10
N LEU A 58 -18.03 -23.37 -31.07
CA LEU A 58 -19.28 -23.65 -31.78
C LEU A 58 -19.28 -22.89 -33.12
N ARG A 59 -19.70 -23.57 -34.20
CA ARG A 59 -19.75 -23.05 -35.59
C ARG A 59 -18.38 -22.70 -36.16
N THR A 60 -17.39 -23.54 -35.87
CA THR A 60 -16.03 -23.40 -36.39
C THR A 60 -15.95 -23.79 -37.87
N ASP A 61 -14.99 -23.20 -38.60
CA ASP A 61 -14.72 -23.55 -40.01
C ASP A 61 -14.34 -25.03 -40.19
N THR A 62 -13.68 -25.61 -39.18
CA THR A 62 -13.31 -27.03 -39.11
C THR A 62 -14.14 -27.77 -38.07
N THR A 63 -14.11 -29.10 -38.10
CA THR A 63 -14.69 -29.96 -37.07
C THR A 63 -13.55 -30.70 -36.40
N SER A 64 -13.50 -30.70 -35.08
CA SER A 64 -12.46 -31.39 -34.30
C SER A 64 -13.05 -31.83 -32.97
N ASN A 65 -13.75 -32.96 -32.94
CA ASN A 65 -14.34 -33.53 -31.74
C ASN A 65 -14.37 -35.07 -31.82
N GLU A 66 -14.60 -35.76 -30.69
CA GLU A 66 -14.59 -37.23 -30.62
C GLU A 66 -15.71 -37.90 -31.45
N LEU A 67 -16.71 -37.14 -31.89
CA LEU A 67 -17.88 -37.59 -32.66
C LEU A 67 -17.90 -36.96 -34.06
N GLU A 68 -16.74 -36.61 -34.60
CA GLU A 68 -16.61 -35.91 -35.89
C GLU A 68 -17.22 -36.67 -37.09
N ASP A 69 -17.38 -37.99 -36.96
CA ASP A 69 -17.99 -38.86 -37.97
C ASP A 69 -19.52 -38.68 -38.10
N ASP A 70 -20.17 -38.09 -37.09
CA ASP A 70 -21.61 -37.83 -37.11
C ASP A 70 -21.92 -36.41 -37.59
N VAL A 71 -22.84 -36.32 -38.55
CA VAL A 71 -23.23 -35.07 -39.24
C VAL A 71 -23.78 -34.03 -38.26
N HIS A 72 -24.40 -34.48 -37.16
CA HIS A 72 -24.97 -33.59 -36.13
C HIS A 72 -23.88 -32.83 -35.34
N PHE A 73 -22.66 -33.37 -35.25
CA PHE A 73 -21.54 -32.74 -34.54
C PHE A 73 -20.57 -32.02 -35.49
N SER A 74 -20.99 -31.74 -36.72
CA SER A 74 -20.23 -30.95 -37.68
C SER A 74 -20.10 -29.48 -37.25
N HIS A 75 -18.96 -28.87 -37.59
CA HIS A 75 -18.62 -27.47 -37.27
C HIS A 75 -18.53 -27.17 -35.76
N ILE A 76 -18.14 -28.17 -34.97
CA ILE A 76 -17.85 -28.02 -33.54
C ILE A 76 -16.42 -28.52 -33.28
N SER A 77 -15.59 -27.69 -32.65
CA SER A 77 -14.19 -28.02 -32.36
C SER A 77 -13.88 -27.88 -30.87
N VAL A 78 -13.31 -28.92 -30.28
CA VAL A 78 -12.77 -28.88 -28.91
C VAL A 78 -11.41 -28.19 -28.96
N LEU A 79 -11.38 -26.89 -28.67
CA LEU A 79 -10.16 -26.08 -28.65
C LEU A 79 -9.25 -26.45 -27.47
N SER A 80 -9.86 -26.80 -26.33
CA SER A 80 -9.12 -27.22 -25.15
C SER A 80 -9.91 -28.22 -24.32
N ASN A 81 -9.32 -29.40 -24.09
CA ASN A 81 -9.83 -30.39 -23.15
C ASN A 81 -9.81 -29.85 -21.71
N ILE A 82 -10.61 -30.47 -20.82
CA ILE A 82 -10.67 -30.08 -19.41
C ILE A 82 -9.29 -30.26 -18.76
N LYS A 83 -8.65 -29.13 -18.42
CA LYS A 83 -7.34 -29.09 -17.75
C LYS A 83 -7.22 -27.83 -16.89
N GLN A 84 -6.15 -27.76 -16.10
CA GLN A 84 -5.75 -26.49 -15.49
C GLN A 84 -5.22 -25.57 -16.58
N PHE A 85 -5.83 -24.40 -16.75
CA PHE A 85 -5.33 -23.41 -17.70
C PHE A 85 -4.17 -22.63 -17.11
N LEU A 86 -3.17 -22.39 -17.95
CA LEU A 86 -2.03 -21.53 -17.67
C LEU A 86 -1.98 -20.39 -18.69
N MET A 87 -1.08 -19.42 -18.46
CA MET A 87 -0.90 -18.28 -19.36
C MET A 87 -0.70 -18.63 -20.84
N PRO A 88 0.08 -19.68 -21.22
CA PRO A 88 0.20 -20.08 -22.62
C PRO A 88 -1.11 -20.58 -23.23
N ASP A 89 -2.00 -21.18 -22.44
CA ASP A 89 -3.29 -21.67 -22.95
C ASP A 89 -4.23 -20.51 -23.28
N ILE A 90 -4.20 -19.43 -22.49
CA ILE A 90 -4.96 -18.21 -22.75
C ILE A 90 -4.53 -17.59 -24.09
N ARG A 91 -3.22 -17.46 -24.32
CA ARG A 91 -2.67 -16.91 -25.58
C ARG A 91 -3.03 -17.76 -26.79
N LYS A 92 -3.00 -19.09 -26.66
CA LYS A 92 -3.41 -20.01 -27.74
C LYS A 92 -4.89 -19.85 -28.07
N LEU A 93 -5.74 -19.78 -27.05
CA LEU A 93 -7.18 -19.60 -27.24
C LEU A 93 -7.52 -18.25 -27.89
N GLU A 94 -6.77 -17.19 -27.59
CA GLU A 94 -6.92 -15.88 -28.25
C GLU A 94 -6.60 -15.96 -29.75
N GLU A 95 -5.62 -16.76 -30.15
CA GLU A 95 -5.29 -16.95 -31.56
C GLU A 95 -6.37 -17.75 -32.32
N GLU A 96 -7.03 -18.70 -31.64
CA GLU A 96 -8.03 -19.63 -32.20
C GLU A 96 -9.47 -19.07 -32.18
N LEU A 97 -9.85 -18.28 -31.16
CA LEU A 97 -11.19 -17.72 -31.01
C LEU A 97 -11.39 -16.48 -31.89
N LYS A 98 -11.61 -16.72 -33.18
CA LYS A 98 -11.93 -15.70 -34.19
C LYS A 98 -13.24 -16.04 -34.91
N PRO A 99 -13.96 -15.03 -35.43
CA PRO A 99 -15.16 -15.29 -36.21
C PRO A 99 -14.85 -16.19 -37.42
N SER A 100 -15.61 -17.27 -37.55
CA SER A 100 -15.54 -18.24 -38.63
C SER A 100 -16.32 -17.73 -39.85
N ARG A 101 -16.16 -18.41 -40.99
CA ARG A 101 -16.82 -18.05 -42.26
C ARG A 101 -18.17 -18.76 -42.43
N THR A 102 -18.57 -19.57 -41.46
CA THR A 102 -19.78 -20.39 -41.48
C THR A 102 -20.70 -20.05 -40.30
N ASN A 103 -22.00 -20.24 -40.51
CA ASN A 103 -23.03 -20.21 -39.45
C ASN A 103 -23.66 -21.61 -39.24
N LYS A 104 -23.02 -22.65 -39.80
CA LYS A 104 -23.45 -24.04 -39.62
C LYS A 104 -22.84 -24.60 -38.34
N GLY A 105 -23.62 -25.37 -37.60
CA GLY A 105 -23.26 -25.95 -36.31
C GLY A 105 -24.38 -25.71 -35.29
N ASP A 106 -24.72 -26.77 -34.55
CA ASP A 106 -25.83 -26.79 -33.60
C ASP A 106 -25.34 -26.59 -32.16
N ALA A 107 -25.98 -25.67 -31.44
CA ALA A 107 -25.60 -25.34 -30.07
C ALA A 107 -25.98 -26.46 -29.09
N ILE A 108 -27.09 -27.17 -29.33
CA ILE A 108 -27.52 -28.29 -28.50
C ILE A 108 -26.53 -29.45 -28.60
N SER A 109 -26.08 -29.77 -29.82
CA SER A 109 -24.99 -30.73 -30.06
C SER A 109 -23.69 -30.34 -29.34
N ALA A 110 -23.35 -29.05 -29.24
CA ALA A 110 -22.20 -28.60 -28.45
C ALA A 110 -22.40 -28.79 -26.93
N ILE A 111 -23.62 -28.62 -26.42
CA ILE A 111 -23.95 -28.93 -25.02
C ILE A 111 -23.77 -30.42 -24.74
N ILE A 112 -24.21 -31.30 -25.66
CA ILE A 112 -24.03 -32.75 -25.53
C ILE A 112 -22.53 -33.11 -25.44
N LEU A 113 -21.70 -32.52 -26.30
CA LEU A 113 -20.24 -32.69 -26.23
C LEU A 113 -19.65 -32.19 -24.90
N ALA A 114 -20.12 -31.04 -24.40
CA ALA A 114 -19.68 -30.52 -23.11
C ALA A 114 -20.04 -31.45 -21.94
N ILE A 115 -21.25 -32.03 -21.96
CA ILE A 115 -21.68 -33.04 -20.98
C ILE A 115 -20.75 -34.26 -21.04
N GLN A 116 -20.46 -34.78 -22.25
CA GLN A 116 -19.55 -35.91 -22.43
C GLN A 116 -18.13 -35.60 -21.92
N MET A 117 -17.61 -34.40 -22.20
CA MET A 117 -16.30 -33.96 -21.68
C MET A 117 -16.28 -33.96 -20.15
N ILE A 118 -17.33 -33.42 -19.51
CA ILE A 118 -17.46 -33.38 -18.05
C ILE A 118 -17.54 -34.79 -17.47
N ILE A 119 -18.36 -35.68 -18.03
CA ILE A 119 -18.52 -37.05 -17.54
C ILE A 119 -17.20 -37.81 -17.65
N THR A 120 -16.52 -37.72 -18.79
CA THR A 120 -15.26 -38.42 -19.06
C THR A 120 -14.15 -37.97 -18.10
N HIS A 121 -14.10 -36.68 -17.81
CA HIS A 121 -13.10 -36.10 -16.92
C HIS A 121 -13.42 -36.33 -15.43
N CYS A 122 -14.66 -36.05 -15.01
CA CYS A 122 -15.06 -36.12 -13.60
C CYS A 122 -15.24 -37.57 -13.11
N LYS A 123 -15.61 -38.50 -14.00
CA LYS A 123 -15.91 -39.90 -13.65
C LYS A 123 -16.85 -39.96 -12.43
N LYS A 124 -16.48 -40.73 -11.39
CA LYS A 124 -17.22 -40.84 -10.11
C LYS A 124 -16.78 -39.84 -9.03
N LEU A 125 -15.94 -38.86 -9.36
CA LEU A 125 -15.44 -37.89 -8.39
C LEU A 125 -16.43 -36.74 -8.21
N LYS A 126 -16.52 -36.23 -6.98
CA LYS A 126 -17.33 -35.04 -6.66
C LYS A 126 -16.66 -33.78 -7.22
N TYR A 127 -17.28 -33.18 -8.22
CA TYR A 127 -16.92 -31.89 -8.82
C TYR A 127 -18.17 -31.00 -8.82
N ARG A 128 -17.99 -29.69 -8.69
CA ARG A 128 -18.98 -28.72 -9.16
C ARG A 128 -18.82 -28.63 -10.67
N ARG A 129 -19.87 -28.97 -11.40
CA ARG A 129 -19.86 -29.10 -12.87
C ARG A 129 -20.65 -27.94 -13.44
N LYS A 130 -20.07 -27.21 -14.38
CA LYS A 130 -20.69 -26.02 -14.97
C LYS A 130 -20.47 -25.98 -16.48
N ILE A 131 -21.51 -25.67 -17.24
CA ILE A 131 -21.46 -25.44 -18.68
C ILE A 131 -21.89 -23.99 -18.92
N VAL A 132 -21.09 -23.25 -19.68
CA VAL A 132 -21.39 -21.86 -20.05
C VAL A 132 -21.48 -21.78 -21.57
N LEU A 133 -22.69 -21.53 -22.09
CA LEU A 133 -22.93 -21.30 -23.51
C LEU A 133 -22.95 -19.80 -23.80
N ILE A 134 -22.17 -19.38 -24.78
CA ILE A 134 -22.10 -18.02 -25.31
C ILE A 134 -22.57 -18.05 -26.76
N THR A 135 -23.63 -17.31 -27.10
CA THR A 135 -24.16 -17.25 -28.47
C THR A 135 -24.92 -15.95 -28.73
N ASN A 136 -25.09 -15.55 -29.99
CA ASN A 136 -26.01 -14.50 -30.39
C ASN A 136 -27.41 -15.02 -30.75
N GLY A 137 -27.63 -16.34 -30.67
CA GLY A 137 -28.93 -16.96 -30.94
C GLY A 137 -29.39 -16.89 -32.40
N GLN A 138 -28.53 -16.49 -33.36
CA GLN A 138 -28.97 -16.29 -34.75
C GLN A 138 -28.86 -17.54 -35.64
N GLY A 139 -27.93 -18.46 -35.36
CA GLY A 139 -27.80 -19.66 -36.18
C GLY A 139 -28.79 -20.75 -35.82
N ARG A 140 -28.84 -21.80 -36.64
CA ARG A 140 -29.82 -22.90 -36.49
C ARG A 140 -29.57 -23.69 -35.21
N MET A 141 -30.64 -24.04 -34.51
CA MET A 141 -30.63 -24.96 -33.37
C MET A 141 -31.69 -26.05 -33.59
N SER A 142 -31.39 -27.26 -33.11
CA SER A 142 -32.35 -28.38 -33.10
C SER A 142 -33.13 -28.40 -31.79
N ASP A 143 -34.42 -28.74 -31.86
CA ASP A 143 -35.30 -28.99 -30.72
C ASP A 143 -35.38 -30.47 -30.34
N GLU A 144 -34.61 -31.33 -30.99
CA GLU A 144 -34.64 -32.77 -30.78
C GLU A 144 -33.98 -33.17 -29.45
N ASN A 145 -34.64 -34.07 -28.70
CA ASN A 145 -34.13 -34.70 -27.47
C ASN A 145 -33.78 -33.78 -26.29
N LEU A 146 -34.35 -32.56 -26.22
CA LEU A 146 -34.15 -31.64 -25.09
C LEU A 146 -34.49 -32.28 -23.73
N ASP A 147 -35.58 -33.05 -23.66
CA ASP A 147 -36.00 -33.76 -22.44
C ASP A 147 -34.93 -34.71 -21.88
N GLU A 148 -34.18 -35.39 -22.76
CA GLU A 148 -33.12 -36.30 -22.36
C GLU A 148 -31.88 -35.54 -21.87
N ILE A 149 -31.60 -34.40 -22.48
CA ILE A 149 -30.50 -33.51 -22.10
C ILE A 149 -30.77 -32.93 -20.71
N VAL A 150 -31.98 -32.43 -20.46
CA VAL A 150 -32.42 -31.91 -19.15
C VAL A 150 -32.26 -32.99 -18.07
N LYS A 151 -32.72 -34.21 -18.33
CA LYS A 151 -32.56 -35.34 -17.40
C LYS A 151 -31.09 -35.61 -17.07
N ARG A 152 -30.22 -35.66 -18.09
CA ARG A 152 -28.78 -35.88 -17.87
C ARG A 152 -28.14 -34.74 -17.07
N ILE A 153 -28.45 -33.48 -17.39
CA ILE A 153 -27.94 -32.31 -16.66
C ILE A 153 -28.32 -32.38 -15.17
N LYS A 154 -29.58 -32.75 -14.87
CA LYS A 154 -30.07 -32.91 -13.50
C LYS A 154 -29.45 -34.10 -12.77
N GLU A 155 -29.39 -35.27 -13.42
CA GLU A 155 -28.77 -36.48 -12.85
C GLU A 155 -27.29 -36.26 -12.50
N ASP A 156 -26.57 -35.56 -13.38
CA ASP A 156 -25.15 -35.25 -13.18
C ASP A 156 -24.90 -33.97 -12.37
N SER A 157 -25.96 -33.28 -11.90
CA SER A 157 -25.87 -32.02 -11.15
C SER A 157 -24.96 -30.98 -11.83
N ILE A 158 -25.21 -30.77 -13.13
CA ILE A 158 -24.49 -29.79 -13.95
C ILE A 158 -25.25 -28.47 -13.93
N GLU A 159 -24.57 -27.36 -13.63
CA GLU A 159 -25.13 -26.01 -13.73
C GLU A 159 -25.00 -25.51 -15.17
N LEU A 160 -26.13 -25.28 -15.86
CA LEU A 160 -26.16 -24.69 -17.20
C LEU A 160 -26.33 -23.17 -17.11
N VAL A 161 -25.42 -22.44 -17.75
CA VAL A 161 -25.49 -20.99 -17.88
C VAL A 161 -25.49 -20.62 -19.35
N VAL A 162 -26.51 -19.87 -19.79
CA VAL A 162 -26.62 -19.39 -21.17
C VAL A 162 -26.53 -17.87 -21.15
N MET A 163 -25.53 -17.35 -21.86
CA MET A 163 -25.27 -15.93 -22.02
C MET A 163 -25.47 -15.54 -23.48
N GLY A 164 -26.44 -14.66 -23.73
CA GLY A 164 -26.76 -14.21 -25.08
C GLY A 164 -26.43 -12.76 -25.34
N THR A 165 -26.02 -12.44 -26.58
CA THR A 165 -25.90 -11.04 -27.02
C THR A 165 -27.28 -10.51 -27.36
N ASP A 166 -27.68 -9.43 -26.68
CA ASP A 166 -28.95 -8.76 -26.87
C ASP A 166 -30.16 -9.70 -26.69
N PHE A 167 -30.12 -10.58 -25.69
CA PHE A 167 -31.27 -11.42 -25.32
C PHE A 167 -32.29 -10.61 -24.51
N ASP A 168 -33.58 -10.91 -24.65
CA ASP A 168 -34.59 -10.28 -23.82
C ASP A 168 -34.48 -10.74 -22.36
N ASP A 169 -34.39 -9.77 -21.45
CA ASP A 169 -34.36 -10.00 -20.01
C ASP A 169 -35.34 -9.04 -19.31
N PRO A 170 -36.52 -9.57 -18.88
CA PRO A 170 -37.53 -8.78 -18.21
C PRO A 170 -37.12 -8.36 -16.78
N GLU A 171 -36.16 -9.06 -16.16
CA GLU A 171 -35.66 -8.74 -14.81
C GLU A 171 -34.65 -7.58 -14.86
N TYR A 172 -33.79 -7.57 -15.88
CA TYR A 172 -32.86 -6.47 -16.13
C TYR A 172 -33.51 -5.28 -16.84
N GLY A 173 -34.64 -5.50 -17.52
CA GLY A 173 -35.39 -4.45 -18.23
C GLY A 173 -34.90 -4.20 -19.67
N TYR A 174 -34.12 -5.12 -20.25
CA TYR A 174 -33.65 -5.03 -21.62
C TYR A 174 -34.55 -5.84 -22.56
N ARG A 175 -34.96 -5.21 -23.66
CA ARG A 175 -35.74 -5.85 -24.73
C ARG A 175 -35.24 -5.37 -26.09
N GLU A 176 -35.00 -6.30 -26.98
CA GLU A 176 -34.65 -5.98 -28.36
C GLU A 176 -35.93 -5.67 -29.17
N GLU A 177 -36.12 -4.39 -29.51
CA GLU A 177 -37.14 -3.93 -30.43
C GLU A 177 -36.63 -4.23 -31.86
N ASP A 178 -37.29 -5.11 -32.62
CA ASP A 178 -36.95 -5.58 -33.99
C ASP A 178 -36.03 -6.81 -34.14
N LYS A 179 -36.21 -7.83 -33.29
CA LYS A 179 -35.48 -9.12 -33.41
C LYS A 179 -35.91 -10.02 -34.59
N ASP A 180 -34.93 -10.73 -35.17
CA ASP A 180 -35.18 -11.76 -36.19
C ASP A 180 -36.11 -12.85 -35.61
N PRO A 181 -37.18 -13.29 -36.33
CA PRO A 181 -38.07 -14.34 -35.86
C PRO A 181 -37.33 -15.62 -35.45
N ARG A 182 -36.20 -15.94 -36.10
CA ARG A 182 -35.37 -17.10 -35.72
C ARG A 182 -34.67 -16.90 -34.39
N LYS A 183 -34.16 -15.70 -34.13
CA LYS A 183 -33.54 -15.36 -32.84
C LYS A 183 -34.59 -15.46 -31.73
N ALA A 184 -35.81 -15.00 -31.98
CA ALA A 184 -36.92 -15.13 -31.03
C ALA A 184 -37.27 -16.60 -30.70
N GLU A 185 -37.38 -17.47 -31.71
CA GLU A 185 -37.61 -18.92 -31.51
C GLU A 185 -36.47 -19.55 -30.70
N ASN A 186 -35.23 -19.23 -31.05
CA ASN A 186 -34.02 -19.70 -30.40
C ASN A 186 -33.90 -19.25 -28.94
N GLU A 187 -34.22 -17.99 -28.65
CA GLU A 187 -34.28 -17.46 -27.27
C GLU A 187 -35.32 -18.18 -26.43
N THR A 188 -36.52 -18.42 -26.98
CA THR A 188 -37.56 -19.15 -26.25
C THR A 188 -37.14 -20.58 -25.95
N LEU A 189 -36.50 -21.27 -26.91
CA LEU A 189 -35.98 -22.62 -26.72
C LEU A 189 -34.90 -22.66 -25.64
N LEU A 190 -33.91 -21.76 -25.71
CA LEU A 190 -32.84 -21.69 -24.72
C LEU A 190 -33.35 -21.32 -23.33
N ARG A 191 -34.34 -20.43 -23.24
CA ARG A 191 -34.97 -20.06 -21.98
C ARG A 191 -35.69 -21.25 -21.35
N THR A 192 -36.54 -21.95 -22.10
CA THR A 192 -37.23 -23.15 -21.61
C THR A 192 -36.24 -24.22 -21.17
N LEU A 193 -35.18 -24.46 -21.95
CA LEU A 193 -34.12 -25.41 -21.58
C LEU A 193 -33.44 -25.05 -20.26
N VAL A 194 -33.14 -23.76 -20.04
CA VAL A 194 -32.47 -23.29 -18.82
C VAL A 194 -33.39 -23.36 -17.61
N GLU A 195 -34.65 -22.93 -17.75
CA GLU A 195 -35.68 -23.04 -16.70
C GLU A 195 -35.89 -24.50 -16.29
N ASP A 196 -36.00 -25.41 -17.27
CA ASP A 196 -36.16 -26.84 -17.02
C ASP A 196 -34.92 -27.47 -16.37
N CYS A 197 -33.74 -26.86 -16.51
CA CYS A 197 -32.48 -27.30 -15.89
C CYS A 197 -32.19 -26.64 -14.53
N ASP A 198 -33.04 -25.73 -14.04
CA ASP A 198 -32.75 -24.86 -12.88
C ASP A 198 -31.44 -24.06 -13.07
N GLY A 199 -31.16 -23.64 -14.32
CA GLY A 199 -29.95 -22.93 -14.73
C GLY A 199 -30.08 -21.40 -14.71
N VAL A 200 -29.07 -20.71 -15.27
CA VAL A 200 -29.03 -19.24 -15.35
C VAL A 200 -29.09 -18.77 -16.80
N TYR A 201 -30.07 -17.94 -17.12
CA TYR A 201 -30.22 -17.26 -18.40
C TYR A 201 -29.88 -15.79 -18.20
N GLY A 202 -29.02 -15.22 -19.04
CA GLY A 202 -28.61 -13.82 -18.88
C GLY A 202 -28.15 -13.15 -20.16
N THR A 203 -28.10 -11.83 -20.11
CA THR A 203 -27.68 -10.97 -21.22
C THR A 203 -26.24 -10.50 -21.03
N PHE A 204 -25.52 -10.26 -22.13
CA PHE A 204 -24.17 -9.70 -22.03
C PHE A 204 -24.15 -8.26 -21.50
N GLU A 205 -25.22 -7.49 -21.65
CA GLU A 205 -25.28 -6.13 -21.11
C GLU A 205 -25.20 -6.13 -19.59
N GLN A 206 -26.02 -6.97 -18.93
CA GLN A 206 -25.91 -7.20 -17.49
C GLN A 206 -24.54 -7.76 -17.11
N ALA A 207 -24.05 -8.75 -17.86
CA ALA A 207 -22.79 -9.41 -17.54
C ALA A 207 -21.58 -8.48 -17.61
N VAL A 208 -21.57 -7.55 -18.57
CA VAL A 208 -20.52 -6.54 -18.73
C VAL A 208 -20.63 -5.47 -17.65
N ALA A 209 -21.84 -5.03 -17.29
CA ALA A 209 -22.05 -4.15 -16.14
C ALA A 209 -21.60 -4.80 -14.81
N GLU A 210 -21.70 -6.12 -14.70
CA GLU A 210 -21.15 -6.89 -13.57
C GLU A 210 -19.62 -7.02 -13.60
N LEU A 211 -18.96 -6.91 -14.75
CA LEU A 211 -17.48 -6.96 -14.82
C LEU A 211 -16.83 -5.82 -14.05
N ASP A 212 -17.51 -4.67 -13.99
CA ASP A 212 -17.07 -3.51 -13.21
C ASP A 212 -17.17 -3.74 -11.70
N VAL A 213 -17.96 -4.72 -11.25
CA VAL A 213 -18.05 -5.11 -9.83
C VAL A 213 -16.83 -5.95 -9.47
N PRO A 214 -15.98 -5.47 -8.56
CA PRO A 214 -14.84 -6.25 -8.12
C PRO A 214 -15.29 -7.53 -7.41
N ARG A 215 -14.74 -8.68 -7.83
CA ARG A 215 -15.12 -9.97 -7.24
C ARG A 215 -14.35 -10.24 -5.95
N VAL A 216 -15.08 -10.46 -4.86
CA VAL A 216 -14.49 -10.88 -3.59
C VAL A 216 -14.19 -12.36 -3.63
N LYS A 217 -12.93 -12.72 -3.36
CA LYS A 217 -12.53 -14.12 -3.21
C LYS A 217 -13.16 -14.70 -1.94
N THR A 218 -14.03 -15.69 -2.10
CA THR A 218 -14.54 -16.46 -0.97
C THR A 218 -13.42 -17.36 -0.41
N ILE A 219 -13.09 -17.16 0.86
CA ILE A 219 -12.08 -17.93 1.59
C ILE A 219 -12.80 -18.72 2.67
N LYS A 220 -12.57 -20.04 2.69
CA LYS A 220 -13.06 -20.87 3.79
C LYS A 220 -12.32 -20.46 5.06
N SER A 221 -13.06 -19.99 6.06
CA SER A 221 -12.49 -19.62 7.36
C SER A 221 -11.89 -20.85 8.04
N MET A 222 -10.70 -20.66 8.60
CA MET A 222 -9.99 -21.68 9.37
C MET A 222 -9.98 -21.25 10.83
N ALA A 223 -10.22 -22.21 11.74
CA ALA A 223 -10.15 -21.94 13.16
C ALA A 223 -8.70 -21.56 13.52
N SER A 224 -8.53 -20.36 14.05
CA SER A 224 -7.25 -19.83 14.53
C SER A 224 -6.83 -20.45 15.87
N PHE A 225 -7.80 -20.82 16.69
CA PHE A 225 -7.62 -21.50 17.97
C PHE A 225 -8.78 -22.46 18.20
N LYS A 226 -8.48 -23.62 18.78
CA LYS A 226 -9.45 -24.60 19.27
C LYS A 226 -9.03 -24.98 20.68
N GLY A 227 -9.92 -24.81 21.64
CA GLY A 227 -9.59 -25.08 23.03
C GLY A 227 -10.78 -24.88 23.94
N TYR A 228 -10.50 -24.53 25.19
CA TYR A 228 -11.52 -24.32 26.21
C TYR A 228 -11.49 -22.87 26.66
N LEU A 229 -12.67 -22.25 26.73
CA LEU A 229 -12.94 -21.08 27.54
C LEU A 229 -13.12 -21.56 28.99
N GLN A 230 -12.26 -21.09 29.90
CA GLN A 230 -12.20 -21.60 31.27
C GLN A 230 -12.44 -20.49 32.28
N LEU A 231 -13.22 -20.80 33.32
CA LEU A 231 -13.37 -19.99 34.52
C LEU A 231 -12.82 -20.79 35.71
N GLY A 232 -11.71 -20.32 36.28
CA GLY A 232 -10.95 -21.05 37.30
C GLY A 232 -10.00 -22.11 36.73
N ASN A 233 -9.17 -22.70 37.60
CA ASN A 233 -8.23 -23.76 37.22
C ASN A 233 -8.89 -25.15 37.40
N PRO A 234 -9.11 -25.92 36.33
CA PRO A 234 -9.76 -27.23 36.43
C PRO A 234 -8.88 -28.33 37.03
N GLU A 235 -7.57 -28.13 37.12
CA GLU A 235 -6.68 -29.08 37.81
C GLU A 235 -6.73 -28.91 39.34
N GLU A 236 -7.12 -27.72 39.81
CA GLU A 236 -7.17 -27.37 41.23
C GLU A 236 -8.58 -27.38 41.82
N TYR A 237 -9.61 -27.05 41.01
CA TYR A 237 -10.97 -26.84 41.50
C TYR A 237 -12.01 -27.65 40.70
N ASP A 238 -12.79 -28.47 41.40
CA ASP A 238 -13.92 -29.21 40.83
C ASP A 238 -15.07 -28.28 40.35
N SER A 239 -15.11 -27.05 40.85
CA SER A 239 -16.09 -26.02 40.45
C SER A 239 -15.68 -25.24 39.21
N ALA A 240 -14.53 -25.54 38.60
CA ALA A 240 -14.06 -24.85 37.41
C ALA A 240 -14.97 -25.14 36.21
N VAL A 241 -15.34 -24.09 35.47
CA VAL A 241 -16.19 -24.21 34.28
C VAL A 241 -15.31 -24.26 33.04
N ARG A 242 -15.56 -25.24 32.15
CA ARG A 242 -14.86 -25.38 30.88
C ARG A 242 -15.85 -25.49 29.73
N ILE A 243 -15.79 -24.54 28.81
CA ILE A 243 -16.65 -24.51 27.62
C ILE A 243 -15.75 -24.73 26.39
N PRO A 244 -15.97 -25.79 25.60
CA PRO A 244 -15.24 -26.01 24.34
C PRO A 244 -15.59 -24.94 23.31
N VAL A 245 -14.58 -24.21 22.81
CA VAL A 245 -14.76 -23.10 21.88
C VAL A 245 -13.79 -23.14 20.70
N GLU A 246 -14.18 -22.49 19.62
CA GLU A 246 -13.38 -22.28 18.42
C GLU A 246 -13.33 -20.78 18.07
N ARG A 247 -12.14 -20.29 17.72
CA ARG A 247 -11.90 -18.87 17.37
C ARG A 247 -11.68 -18.72 15.87
N TYR A 248 -12.39 -17.80 15.23
CA TYR A 248 -12.26 -17.48 13.80
C TYR A 248 -12.00 -15.99 13.61
N TYR A 249 -11.19 -15.60 12.64
CA TYR A 249 -11.01 -14.17 12.33
C TYR A 249 -12.31 -13.60 11.75
N ARG A 250 -12.76 -12.46 12.29
CA ARG A 250 -13.89 -11.68 11.73
C ARG A 250 -13.36 -10.64 10.76
N THR A 251 -12.29 -9.95 11.16
CA THR A 251 -11.56 -9.00 10.31
C THR A 251 -10.15 -9.50 10.07
N TYR A 252 -9.67 -9.37 8.83
CA TYR A 252 -8.28 -9.70 8.48
C TYR A 252 -7.83 -8.85 7.29
N VAL A 253 -6.62 -8.28 7.39
CA VAL A 253 -6.06 -7.46 6.32
C VAL A 253 -5.73 -8.33 5.11
N ALA A 254 -6.50 -8.19 4.03
CA ALA A 254 -6.19 -8.79 2.75
C ALA A 254 -5.01 -8.06 2.10
N ARG A 255 -3.99 -8.83 1.70
CA ARG A 255 -2.75 -8.30 1.10
C ARG A 255 -2.70 -8.62 -0.39
N PRO A 256 -2.11 -7.73 -1.22
CA PRO A 256 -1.96 -7.98 -2.64
C PRO A 256 -1.01 -9.17 -2.90
N PRO A 257 -1.08 -9.77 -4.09
CA PRO A 257 -0.16 -10.85 -4.47
C PRO A 257 1.31 -10.38 -4.40
N THR A 258 2.19 -11.29 -3.99
CA THR A 258 3.62 -11.01 -3.87
C THR A 258 4.26 -10.87 -5.24
N ALA A 259 5.07 -9.83 -5.44
CA ALA A 259 5.86 -9.64 -6.65
C ALA A 259 7.23 -10.34 -6.53
N SER A 260 7.68 -10.95 -7.63
CA SER A 260 9.05 -11.46 -7.79
C SER A 260 9.82 -10.60 -8.80
N SER A 261 11.13 -10.46 -8.59
CA SER A 261 12.01 -9.66 -9.45
C SER A 261 12.63 -10.53 -10.55
N PHE A 262 12.49 -10.07 -11.78
CA PHE A 262 13.07 -10.70 -12.97
C PHE A 262 13.88 -9.67 -13.76
N VAL A 263 14.95 -10.14 -14.41
CA VAL A 263 15.81 -9.31 -15.28
C VAL A 263 15.81 -9.93 -16.67
N LEU A 264 15.80 -9.06 -17.70
CA LEU A 264 15.97 -9.47 -19.08
C LEU A 264 17.38 -10.05 -19.27
N ARG A 265 17.47 -11.26 -19.80
CA ARG A 265 18.72 -11.90 -20.18
C ARG A 265 19.40 -11.03 -21.25
N SER A 266 20.50 -10.38 -20.87
CA SER A 266 21.42 -9.77 -21.83
C SER A 266 22.08 -10.89 -22.63
N GLU A 267 22.32 -10.71 -23.94
CA GLU A 267 23.02 -11.68 -24.78
C GLU A 267 24.32 -12.21 -24.13
N PRO A 268 24.73 -13.46 -24.38
CA PRO A 268 25.80 -14.11 -23.63
C PRO A 268 27.17 -13.51 -23.97
N GLY A 269 27.61 -12.55 -23.17
CA GLY A 269 29.02 -12.21 -23.03
C GLY A 269 29.77 -13.35 -22.32
N ALA A 270 30.86 -13.80 -22.94
CA ALA A 270 31.71 -14.92 -22.54
C ALA A 270 31.97 -15.06 -21.03
N GLY A 271 31.58 -16.21 -20.48
CA GLY A 271 31.88 -16.60 -19.09
C GLY A 271 31.18 -17.90 -18.72
N LYS A 272 31.54 -19.02 -19.37
CA LYS A 272 31.15 -20.35 -18.90
C LYS A 272 31.97 -20.68 -17.67
N GLU A 273 31.41 -20.50 -16.49
CA GLU A 273 31.79 -21.29 -15.32
C GLU A 273 30.64 -22.25 -14.96
N ALA A 274 31.05 -23.48 -14.66
CA ALA A 274 30.20 -24.66 -14.65
C ALA A 274 29.23 -24.66 -13.46
N GLU A 275 27.93 -24.63 -13.74
CA GLU A 275 26.92 -25.01 -12.76
C GLU A 275 26.78 -26.55 -12.71
N SER A 276 26.89 -27.08 -11.49
CA SER A 276 26.65 -28.47 -11.11
C SER A 276 25.22 -28.93 -11.47
N SER A 277 25.14 -30.17 -11.92
CA SER A 277 24.10 -30.75 -12.77
C SER A 277 22.79 -31.22 -12.10
N ASP A 278 22.48 -30.85 -10.86
CA ASP A 278 21.42 -31.59 -10.12
C ASP A 278 20.06 -30.90 -9.99
N THR A 279 19.91 -29.63 -10.40
CA THR A 279 18.59 -28.93 -10.37
C THR A 279 17.97 -28.67 -11.74
N ALA A 280 18.63 -29.07 -12.83
CA ALA A 280 18.18 -28.81 -14.20
C ALA A 280 17.25 -29.91 -14.79
N ALA A 281 17.11 -31.05 -14.11
CA ALA A 281 16.38 -32.20 -14.66
C ALA A 281 14.85 -32.14 -14.47
N ALA A 282 14.31 -31.27 -13.61
CA ALA A 282 12.88 -31.27 -13.28
C ALA A 282 12.03 -30.19 -14.00
N ILE A 283 12.62 -29.31 -14.81
CA ILE A 283 11.92 -28.14 -15.41
C ILE A 283 11.77 -28.26 -16.94
N LYS A 284 12.24 -29.35 -17.56
CA LYS A 284 12.38 -29.43 -19.02
C LYS A 284 11.15 -29.83 -19.85
N GLU A 285 9.95 -29.92 -19.28
CA GLU A 285 8.78 -30.40 -20.05
C GLU A 285 7.64 -29.40 -20.29
N SER A 286 7.76 -28.12 -19.96
CA SER A 286 6.66 -27.19 -20.25
C SER A 286 7.04 -25.72 -20.40
N GLN A 287 7.84 -25.35 -21.39
CA GLN A 287 8.04 -23.93 -21.70
C GLN A 287 8.00 -23.66 -23.21
N SER A 288 7.01 -22.85 -23.59
CA SER A 288 6.89 -22.18 -24.89
C SER A 288 7.92 -21.05 -25.02
N ALA A 289 8.33 -20.76 -26.25
CA ALA A 289 9.48 -19.96 -26.69
C ALA A 289 9.55 -18.48 -26.25
N ASP A 290 8.64 -18.00 -25.40
CA ASP A 290 8.53 -16.59 -24.98
C ASP A 290 8.95 -16.36 -23.51
N ALA A 291 9.18 -17.46 -22.76
CA ALA A 291 9.66 -17.42 -21.37
C ALA A 291 11.20 -17.41 -21.26
N ASP A 292 11.93 -17.54 -22.38
CA ASP A 292 13.38 -17.72 -22.41
C ASP A 292 14.21 -16.43 -22.16
N ALA A 293 13.54 -15.29 -22.02
CA ALA A 293 14.18 -13.98 -21.88
C ALA A 293 14.31 -13.46 -20.43
N LEU A 294 13.70 -14.10 -19.43
CA LEU A 294 13.68 -13.59 -18.05
C LEU A 294 14.42 -14.53 -17.08
N THR A 295 15.40 -13.99 -16.35
CA THR A 295 16.12 -14.71 -15.28
C THR A 295 15.68 -14.19 -13.91
N SER A 296 15.38 -15.10 -12.98
CA SER A 296 14.99 -14.75 -11.60
C SER A 296 16.18 -14.19 -10.82
N VAL A 297 15.99 -13.07 -10.12
CA VAL A 297 17.04 -12.50 -9.24
C VAL A 297 17.10 -13.30 -7.94
N ARG A 298 18.29 -13.84 -7.61
CA ARG A 298 18.56 -14.46 -6.31
C ARG A 298 19.31 -13.48 -5.42
N THR A 299 18.78 -13.22 -4.23
CA THR A 299 19.44 -12.35 -3.24
C THR A 299 20.38 -13.20 -2.37
N MET A 300 21.68 -12.94 -2.45
CA MET A 300 22.67 -13.50 -1.53
C MET A 300 23.00 -12.45 -0.45
N ARG A 301 22.99 -12.85 0.82
CA ARG A 301 23.36 -11.98 1.95
C ARG A 301 24.75 -12.38 2.44
N MET A 302 25.64 -11.40 2.56
CA MET A 302 26.96 -11.56 3.16
C MET A 302 27.02 -10.71 4.43
N TYR A 303 27.61 -11.25 5.49
CA TYR A 303 27.78 -10.56 6.76
C TYR A 303 29.23 -10.12 6.90
N GLN A 304 29.45 -8.85 7.26
CA GLN A 304 30.78 -8.28 7.40
C GLN A 304 30.97 -7.70 8.81
N VAL A 305 32.08 -8.05 9.45
CA VAL A 305 32.49 -7.52 10.76
C VAL A 305 33.72 -6.65 10.58
N GLU A 306 33.77 -5.51 11.28
CA GLU A 306 34.94 -4.62 11.27
C GLU A 306 36.10 -5.24 12.05
N ASP A 307 37.20 -5.52 11.36
CA ASP A 307 38.45 -5.98 11.95
C ASP A 307 39.62 -5.21 11.35
N LYS A 308 40.32 -4.46 12.20
CA LYS A 308 41.47 -3.63 11.82
C LYS A 308 42.67 -4.45 11.35
N SER A 309 42.68 -5.76 11.58
CA SER A 309 43.77 -6.67 11.19
C SER A 309 43.64 -7.23 9.76
N ALA A 310 42.44 -7.15 9.15
CA ALA A 310 42.19 -7.66 7.81
C ALA A 310 42.47 -6.61 6.71
N PRO A 311 42.96 -7.04 5.52
CA PRO A 311 43.14 -6.13 4.38
C PRO A 311 41.80 -5.57 3.93
N GLY A 312 41.55 -4.29 4.18
CA GLY A 312 40.27 -3.62 3.92
C GLY A 312 39.41 -3.34 5.17
N GLY A 313 39.89 -3.72 6.36
CA GLY A 313 39.25 -3.38 7.64
C GLY A 313 37.96 -4.15 7.95
N LYS A 314 37.60 -5.13 7.12
CA LYS A 314 36.38 -5.95 7.24
C LYS A 314 36.68 -7.40 6.92
N ILE A 315 36.02 -8.31 7.62
CA ILE A 315 36.06 -9.77 7.40
C ILE A 315 34.65 -10.25 7.08
N ASP A 316 34.52 -11.08 6.05
CA ASP A 316 33.28 -11.79 5.74
C ASP A 316 33.10 -12.96 6.73
N VAL A 317 31.93 -13.05 7.35
CA VAL A 317 31.60 -14.05 8.39
C VAL A 317 30.38 -14.84 7.95
N GLU A 318 30.38 -16.14 8.25
CA GLU A 318 29.23 -17.00 8.00
C GLU A 318 28.12 -16.76 9.04
N ARG A 319 26.88 -17.06 8.67
CA ARG A 319 25.74 -16.85 9.58
C ARG A 319 25.85 -17.68 10.86
N ASP A 320 26.43 -18.86 10.76
CA ASP A 320 26.49 -19.84 11.86
C ASP A 320 27.53 -19.45 12.93
N ASP A 321 28.48 -18.57 12.57
CA ASP A 321 29.45 -17.99 13.50
C ASP A 321 28.87 -16.79 14.29
N LEU A 322 27.65 -16.35 13.98
CA LEU A 322 27.00 -15.20 14.61
C LEU A 322 25.97 -15.63 15.66
N ALA A 323 26.14 -15.14 16.90
CA ALA A 323 25.13 -15.28 17.95
C ALA A 323 24.12 -14.12 17.93
N LYS A 324 22.88 -14.37 18.38
CA LYS A 324 21.88 -13.30 18.57
C LYS A 324 22.28 -12.40 19.73
N GLY A 325 22.36 -11.11 19.47
CA GLY A 325 22.58 -10.08 20.48
C GLY A 325 21.29 -9.34 20.82
N TYR A 326 21.06 -9.11 22.11
CA TYR A 326 19.98 -8.28 22.63
C TYR A 326 20.56 -6.99 23.20
N GLU A 327 19.95 -5.86 22.90
CA GLU A 327 20.35 -4.58 23.47
C GLU A 327 19.77 -4.44 24.88
N TYR A 328 20.64 -4.32 25.88
CA TYR A 328 20.27 -3.99 27.25
C TYR A 328 20.88 -2.63 27.61
N GLY A 329 20.11 -1.57 27.37
CA GLY A 329 20.59 -0.20 27.51
C GLY A 329 21.64 0.13 26.43
N ARG A 330 22.89 0.38 26.84
CA ARG A 330 24.02 0.62 25.92
C ARG A 330 24.85 -0.62 25.61
N THR A 331 24.57 -1.73 26.29
CA THR A 331 25.38 -2.95 26.20
C THR A 331 24.66 -3.98 25.34
N ALA A 332 25.38 -4.58 24.40
CA ALA A 332 24.90 -5.75 23.66
C ALA A 332 25.20 -7.02 24.47
N VAL A 333 24.15 -7.74 24.86
CA VAL A 333 24.25 -9.03 25.55
C VAL A 333 24.01 -10.13 24.52
N HIS A 334 24.99 -11.01 24.33
CA HIS A 334 24.85 -12.17 23.45
C HIS A 334 24.26 -13.33 24.23
N ILE A 335 23.29 -14.03 23.64
CA ILE A 335 22.70 -15.26 24.19
C ILE A 335 22.98 -16.38 23.20
N SER A 336 23.61 -17.45 23.69
CA SER A 336 23.93 -18.63 22.89
C SER A 336 22.66 -19.39 22.51
N GLU A 337 22.67 -20.15 21.42
CA GLU A 337 21.53 -21.00 21.05
C GLU A 337 21.20 -22.04 22.13
N THR A 338 22.21 -22.52 22.87
CA THR A 338 22.01 -23.45 24.00
C THR A 338 21.25 -22.83 25.17
N ASP A 339 21.35 -21.50 25.33
CA ASP A 339 20.69 -20.75 26.40
C ASP A 339 19.39 -20.07 25.91
N GLU A 340 19.00 -20.25 24.65
CA GLU A 340 17.84 -19.58 24.06
C GLU A 340 16.54 -19.92 24.82
N ASN A 341 16.44 -21.14 25.38
CA ASN A 341 15.31 -21.58 26.20
C ASN A 341 15.09 -20.70 27.44
N ILE A 342 16.12 -20.06 27.99
CA ILE A 342 16.00 -19.16 29.15
C ILE A 342 15.16 -17.92 28.79
N THR A 343 15.16 -17.52 27.52
CA THR A 343 14.41 -16.35 27.05
C THR A 343 12.95 -16.66 26.67
N ILE A 344 12.58 -17.94 26.61
CA ILE A 344 11.24 -18.35 26.20
C ILE A 344 10.37 -18.44 27.45
N LEU A 345 9.30 -17.64 27.48
CA LEU A 345 8.27 -17.75 28.51
C LEU A 345 7.46 -19.04 28.28
N GLU A 346 7.49 -19.96 29.24
CA GLU A 346 6.67 -21.17 29.21
C GLU A 346 5.19 -20.81 29.34
N THR A 347 4.40 -21.18 28.33
CA THR A 347 2.96 -20.90 28.30
C THR A 347 2.18 -22.08 27.73
N PHE A 348 0.98 -22.31 28.28
CA PHE A 348 0.07 -23.35 27.83
C PHE A 348 -1.07 -22.74 27.01
N ALA A 349 -1.49 -23.45 25.95
CA ALA A 349 -2.58 -22.99 25.10
C ALA A 349 -3.92 -23.02 25.85
N GLY A 350 -4.63 -21.89 25.90
CA GLY A 350 -5.84 -21.74 26.68
C GLY A 350 -6.48 -20.37 26.54
N LEU A 351 -7.77 -20.30 26.83
CA LEU A 351 -8.52 -19.06 26.97
C LEU A 351 -9.11 -19.02 28.39
N GLU A 352 -8.49 -18.23 29.26
CA GLU A 352 -8.77 -18.20 30.69
C GLU A 352 -9.42 -16.86 31.06
N LEU A 353 -10.61 -16.89 31.67
CA LEU A 353 -11.30 -15.71 32.15
C LEU A 353 -10.59 -15.13 33.39
N MET A 354 -10.20 -13.86 33.30
CA MET A 354 -9.56 -13.14 34.40
C MET A 354 -10.55 -12.29 35.20
N GLY A 355 -11.55 -11.72 34.54
CA GLY A 355 -12.54 -10.86 35.19
C GLY A 355 -13.56 -10.29 34.22
N PHE A 356 -14.37 -9.36 34.73
CA PHE A 356 -15.43 -8.69 33.98
C PHE A 356 -15.31 -7.18 34.17
N ILE A 357 -15.70 -6.43 33.14
CA ILE A 357 -15.71 -4.96 33.12
C ILE A 357 -17.05 -4.49 32.56
N GLN A 358 -17.61 -3.42 33.12
CA GLN A 358 -18.82 -2.80 32.56
C GLN A 358 -18.51 -2.14 31.23
N SER A 359 -19.47 -2.16 30.30
CA SER A 359 -19.33 -1.55 28.97
C SER A 359 -18.88 -0.08 29.03
N ASP A 360 -19.40 0.68 29.98
CA ASP A 360 -19.15 2.11 30.14
C ASP A 360 -17.72 2.46 30.57
N HIS A 361 -16.99 1.49 31.12
CA HIS A 361 -15.60 1.65 31.53
C HIS A 361 -14.59 1.26 30.45
N TYR A 362 -15.07 0.91 29.26
CA TYR A 362 -14.24 0.47 28.15
C TYR A 362 -14.40 1.38 26.93
N ASP A 363 -13.27 1.92 26.44
CA ASP A 363 -13.26 2.81 25.29
C ASP A 363 -12.75 2.11 24.02
N ARG A 364 -13.38 2.43 22.88
CA ARG A 364 -13.02 1.85 21.56
C ARG A 364 -11.57 2.10 21.14
N TYR A 365 -10.92 3.17 21.60
CA TYR A 365 -9.52 3.45 21.24
C TYR A 365 -8.53 2.44 21.86
N MET A 366 -8.96 1.64 22.83
CA MET A 366 -8.14 0.60 23.45
C MET A 366 -8.01 -0.65 22.58
N HIS A 367 -8.67 -0.72 21.43
CA HIS A 367 -8.60 -1.89 20.55
C HIS A 367 -7.21 -2.04 19.94
N MET A 368 -6.63 -3.23 20.04
CA MET A 368 -5.43 -3.61 19.30
C MET A 368 -5.70 -4.77 18.34
N SER A 369 -4.88 -4.84 17.29
CA SER A 369 -4.86 -5.96 16.35
C SER A 369 -6.19 -6.16 15.59
N ASN A 370 -6.40 -7.36 15.07
CA ASN A 370 -7.61 -7.75 14.36
C ASN A 370 -8.68 -8.27 15.32
N THR A 371 -9.95 -8.13 14.93
CA THR A 371 -11.09 -8.70 15.68
C THR A 371 -11.35 -10.14 15.26
N SER A 372 -11.61 -11.01 16.23
CA SER A 372 -12.03 -12.38 15.98
C SER A 372 -13.39 -12.65 16.61
N ILE A 373 -14.01 -13.74 16.21
CA ILE A 373 -15.22 -14.29 16.83
C ILE A 373 -14.88 -15.59 17.52
N ILE A 374 -15.49 -15.80 18.67
CA ILE A 374 -15.45 -17.06 19.40
C ILE A 374 -16.85 -17.66 19.37
N ILE A 375 -16.92 -18.89 18.90
CA ILE A 375 -18.13 -19.69 18.84
C ILE A 375 -17.93 -20.99 19.61
N ALA A 376 -19.03 -21.64 19.98
CA ALA A 376 -18.95 -22.96 20.59
C ALA A 376 -18.37 -23.98 19.60
N GLN A 377 -17.76 -25.04 20.13
CA GLN A 377 -17.25 -26.12 19.31
C GLN A 377 -18.35 -26.69 18.38
N ARG A 378 -18.06 -26.74 17.08
CA ARG A 378 -18.98 -27.29 16.08
C ARG A 378 -19.41 -28.71 16.44
N ALA A 379 -20.70 -29.00 16.27
CA ALA A 379 -21.35 -30.27 16.60
C ALA A 379 -21.38 -30.64 18.11
N ASN A 380 -21.21 -29.66 19.00
CA ASN A 380 -21.37 -29.86 20.45
C ASN A 380 -22.47 -28.96 21.03
N ASP A 381 -23.68 -29.50 21.10
CA ASP A 381 -24.88 -28.76 21.56
C ASP A 381 -24.77 -28.33 23.03
N LYS A 382 -24.09 -29.12 23.87
CA LYS A 382 -23.87 -28.76 25.28
C LYS A 382 -22.97 -27.53 25.40
N ALA A 383 -21.92 -27.46 24.58
CA ALA A 383 -21.04 -26.29 24.53
C ALA A 383 -21.77 -25.06 23.97
N ALA A 384 -22.63 -25.27 22.94
CA ALA A 384 -23.44 -24.20 22.37
C ALA A 384 -24.39 -23.58 23.40
N LEU A 385 -25.12 -24.41 24.15
CA LEU A 385 -26.02 -23.93 25.20
C LEU A 385 -25.27 -23.22 26.33
N ALA A 386 -24.13 -23.77 26.76
CA ALA A 386 -23.32 -23.16 27.82
C ALA A 386 -22.74 -21.80 27.40
N LEU A 387 -22.22 -21.69 26.16
CA LEU A 387 -21.69 -20.43 25.65
C LEU A 387 -22.81 -19.41 25.41
N SER A 388 -23.95 -19.84 24.86
CA SER A 388 -25.12 -18.99 24.68
C SER A 388 -25.59 -18.39 26.01
N SER A 389 -25.74 -19.23 27.05
CA SER A 389 -26.10 -18.77 28.39
C SER A 389 -25.11 -17.74 28.94
N PHE A 390 -23.82 -17.90 28.64
CA PHE A 390 -22.78 -16.95 29.03
C PHE A 390 -22.84 -15.64 28.23
N ILE A 391 -23.10 -15.69 26.92
CA ILE A 391 -23.27 -14.52 26.05
C ILE A 391 -24.48 -13.69 26.50
N HIS A 392 -25.62 -14.34 26.73
CA HIS A 392 -26.83 -13.68 27.23
C HIS A 392 -26.61 -13.04 28.60
N ALA A 393 -25.91 -13.72 29.52
CA ALA A 393 -25.58 -13.14 30.82
C ALA A 393 -24.69 -11.88 30.71
N LEU A 394 -23.70 -11.88 29.81
CA LEU A 394 -22.87 -10.70 29.56
C LEU A 394 -23.68 -9.55 28.93
N PHE A 395 -24.61 -9.89 28.03
CA PHE A 395 -25.46 -8.91 27.35
C PHE A 395 -26.45 -8.27 28.31
N GLU A 396 -27.17 -9.06 29.12
CA GLU A 396 -28.13 -8.58 30.12
C GLU A 396 -27.48 -7.72 31.22
N LEU A 397 -26.23 -8.01 31.56
CA LEU A 397 -25.48 -7.28 32.59
C LEU A 397 -24.67 -6.10 32.05
N GLU A 398 -24.73 -5.83 30.74
CA GLU A 398 -23.94 -4.78 30.07
C GLU A 398 -22.44 -4.86 30.44
N CYS A 399 -21.92 -6.10 30.45
CA CYS A 399 -20.56 -6.39 30.85
C CYS A 399 -19.78 -7.10 29.74
N TYR A 400 -18.48 -6.82 29.69
CA TYR A 400 -17.52 -7.55 28.88
C TYR A 400 -16.67 -8.45 29.78
N ALA A 401 -16.18 -9.55 29.22
CA ALA A 401 -15.24 -10.43 29.89
C ALA A 401 -13.81 -10.12 29.46
N VAL A 402 -12.88 -10.11 30.39
CA VAL A 402 -11.43 -10.00 30.12
C VAL A 402 -10.81 -11.37 30.31
N ALA A 403 -10.08 -11.83 29.30
CA ALA A 403 -9.48 -13.15 29.28
C ALA A 403 -8.00 -13.11 28.88
N ARG A 404 -7.25 -14.10 29.35
CA ARG A 404 -5.89 -14.42 28.89
C ARG A 404 -6.00 -15.46 27.78
N LEU A 405 -5.52 -15.13 26.59
CA LEU A 405 -5.48 -16.00 25.43
C LEU A 405 -4.05 -16.40 25.10
N VAL A 406 -3.80 -17.70 25.01
CA VAL A 406 -2.57 -18.28 24.47
C VAL A 406 -2.94 -19.17 23.29
N MET A 407 -2.57 -18.74 22.07
CA MET A 407 -2.96 -19.45 20.85
C MET A 407 -2.33 -20.85 20.70
N LYS A 408 -1.07 -20.97 21.11
CA LYS A 408 -0.27 -22.20 21.03
C LYS A 408 0.72 -22.22 22.19
N GLU A 409 1.17 -23.41 22.57
CA GLU A 409 2.20 -23.57 23.60
C GLU A 409 3.44 -22.72 23.28
N ASN A 410 4.02 -22.11 24.33
CA ASN A 410 5.18 -21.23 24.27
C ASN A 410 5.01 -19.97 23.38
N LYS A 411 3.76 -19.59 23.07
CA LYS A 411 3.47 -18.26 22.51
C LYS A 411 3.19 -17.25 23.61
N PRO A 412 3.56 -15.98 23.40
CA PRO A 412 3.28 -14.94 24.40
C PRO A 412 1.76 -14.85 24.63
N PRO A 413 1.32 -14.71 25.90
CA PRO A 413 -0.08 -14.54 26.21
C PRO A 413 -0.55 -13.18 25.73
N ALA A 414 -1.73 -13.14 25.12
CA ALA A 414 -2.44 -11.91 24.83
C ALA A 414 -3.55 -11.72 25.85
N ILE A 415 -3.76 -10.49 26.31
CA ILE A 415 -4.97 -10.15 27.04
C ILE A 415 -6.02 -9.72 26.03
N VAL A 416 -7.21 -10.28 26.13
CA VAL A 416 -8.30 -10.06 25.20
C VAL A 416 -9.58 -9.68 25.92
N LEU A 417 -10.35 -8.81 25.30
CA LEU A 417 -11.72 -8.49 25.67
C LEU A 417 -12.68 -9.38 24.88
N LEU A 418 -13.70 -9.90 25.55
CA LEU A 418 -14.79 -10.70 25.01
C LEU A 418 -16.09 -9.92 25.17
N ALA A 419 -16.62 -9.40 24.06
CA ALA A 419 -17.87 -8.66 24.02
C ALA A 419 -19.01 -9.55 23.44
N PRO A 420 -20.21 -9.58 24.05
CA PRO A 420 -21.33 -10.36 23.55
C PRO A 420 -21.91 -9.75 22.26
N SER A 421 -22.27 -10.60 21.31
CA SER A 421 -22.99 -10.23 20.09
C SER A 421 -24.06 -11.27 19.76
N ILE A 422 -25.29 -10.79 19.63
CA ILE A 422 -26.49 -11.59 19.36
C ILE A 422 -27.07 -11.09 18.04
N GLU A 423 -26.89 -11.87 16.98
CA GLU A 423 -27.47 -11.62 15.66
C GLU A 423 -28.61 -12.63 15.41
N PRO A 424 -29.57 -12.37 14.51
CA PRO A 424 -30.69 -13.28 14.25
C PRO A 424 -30.25 -14.69 13.84
N ASP A 425 -29.13 -14.80 13.13
CA ASP A 425 -28.63 -16.06 12.57
C ASP A 425 -27.65 -16.79 13.52
N TYR A 426 -26.97 -16.06 14.42
CA TYR A 426 -25.97 -16.64 15.30
C TYR A 426 -25.64 -15.75 16.52
N GLU A 427 -25.12 -16.40 17.56
CA GLU A 427 -24.58 -15.74 18.75
C GLU A 427 -23.07 -16.00 18.83
N CYS A 428 -22.30 -14.97 19.18
CA CYS A 428 -20.86 -15.11 19.36
C CYS A 428 -20.29 -14.12 20.38
N LEU A 429 -19.02 -14.35 20.75
CA LEU A 429 -18.21 -13.37 21.47
C LEU A 429 -17.22 -12.72 20.50
N PHE A 430 -17.27 -11.40 20.37
CA PHE A 430 -16.20 -10.65 19.72
C PHE A 430 -14.97 -10.59 20.61
N GLU A 431 -13.85 -11.02 20.07
CA GLU A 431 -12.55 -10.98 20.70
C GLU A 431 -11.71 -9.84 20.12
N VAL A 432 -11.21 -8.98 21.01
CA VAL A 432 -10.30 -7.87 20.67
C VAL A 432 -9.11 -7.90 21.61
N GLN A 433 -7.90 -7.71 21.09
CA GLN A 433 -6.70 -7.65 21.93
C GLN A 433 -6.64 -6.32 22.69
N LEU A 434 -6.34 -6.39 23.99
CA LEU A 434 -6.13 -5.24 24.86
C LEU A 434 -4.63 -4.87 24.94
N PRO A 435 -4.31 -3.58 25.12
CA PRO A 435 -2.95 -3.11 25.31
C PRO A 435 -2.39 -3.53 26.67
N PHE A 436 -1.10 -3.83 26.70
CA PHE A 436 -0.35 -3.88 27.95
C PHE A 436 0.08 -2.47 28.38
N ALA A 437 0.60 -2.34 29.61
CA ALA A 437 1.07 -1.07 30.14
C ALA A 437 2.19 -0.45 29.27
N GLU A 438 3.01 -1.30 28.64
CA GLU A 438 4.10 -0.93 27.73
C GLU A 438 3.61 -0.40 26.37
N ASP A 439 2.40 -0.77 25.95
CA ASP A 439 1.81 -0.33 24.68
C ASP A 439 1.22 1.10 24.78
N VAL A 440 0.84 1.53 25.99
CA VAL A 440 0.18 2.82 26.23
C VAL A 440 1.20 3.97 26.27
N ARG A 441 1.03 4.93 25.36
CA ARG A 441 1.85 6.16 25.30
C ARG A 441 1.11 7.34 25.88
N THR A 442 1.56 7.82 27.04
CA THR A 442 0.92 8.93 27.77
C THR A 442 1.44 10.30 27.30
N TYR A 443 0.98 10.74 26.12
CA TYR A 443 1.23 12.09 25.65
C TYR A 443 0.32 13.10 26.33
N ARG A 444 0.88 14.27 26.69
CA ARG A 444 0.12 15.39 27.25
C ARG A 444 -0.13 16.42 26.15
N PHE A 445 -1.39 16.66 25.83
CA PHE A 445 -1.82 17.69 24.89
C PHE A 445 -2.46 18.86 25.64
N PRO A 446 -2.22 20.12 25.24
CA PRO A 446 -2.99 21.26 25.75
C PRO A 446 -4.49 21.09 25.43
N PRO A 447 -5.39 21.51 26.34
CA PRO A 447 -6.82 21.52 26.04
C PRO A 447 -7.14 22.42 24.84
N LEU A 448 -8.04 21.98 23.97
CA LEU A 448 -8.45 22.76 22.79
C LEU A 448 -9.56 23.77 23.10
N GLU A 449 -10.35 23.56 24.16
CA GLU A 449 -11.46 24.44 24.55
C GLU A 449 -11.03 25.69 25.33
N LYS A 450 -9.82 25.65 25.92
CA LYS A 450 -9.35 26.69 26.85
C LYS A 450 -7.86 26.90 26.72
N VAL A 451 -7.46 28.17 26.68
CA VAL A 451 -6.05 28.55 26.70
C VAL A 451 -5.65 28.80 28.15
N ILE A 452 -4.70 28.00 28.64
CA ILE A 452 -4.11 28.19 29.96
C ILE A 452 -2.84 29.02 29.77
N THR A 453 -2.83 30.24 30.30
CA THR A 453 -1.64 31.10 30.25
C THR A 453 -0.55 30.56 31.17
N VAL A 454 0.71 31.01 30.99
CA VAL A 454 1.85 30.65 31.87
C VAL A 454 1.57 30.99 33.35
N SER A 455 0.67 31.94 33.61
CA SER A 455 0.19 32.34 34.93
C SER A 455 -0.97 31.51 35.49
N GLY A 456 -1.43 30.46 34.78
CA GLY A 456 -2.53 29.59 35.20
C GLY A 456 -3.93 30.18 34.99
N LYS A 457 -4.07 31.35 34.34
CA LYS A 457 -5.37 31.95 34.06
C LYS A 457 -6.01 31.24 32.85
N VAL A 458 -7.25 30.82 33.03
CA VAL A 458 -8.07 30.20 31.98
C VAL A 458 -8.67 31.31 31.12
N VAL A 459 -8.35 31.29 29.82
CA VAL A 459 -8.90 32.21 28.83
C VAL A 459 -9.78 31.42 27.87
N THR A 460 -11.04 31.85 27.78
CA THR A 460 -12.08 31.25 26.92
C THR A 460 -12.29 32.00 25.60
N GLN A 461 -11.70 33.19 25.45
CA GLN A 461 -11.71 33.96 24.20
C GLN A 461 -10.27 34.25 23.79
N HIS A 462 -9.81 33.58 22.74
CA HIS A 462 -8.45 33.71 22.20
C HIS A 462 -8.48 33.50 20.69
N ARG A 463 -7.50 34.04 19.96
CA ARG A 463 -7.38 33.87 18.50
C ARG A 463 -7.34 32.42 18.02
N ASN A 464 -6.93 31.50 18.91
CA ASN A 464 -6.84 30.07 18.62
C ASN A 464 -8.08 29.28 19.07
N LEU A 465 -9.08 29.96 19.61
CA LEU A 465 -10.38 29.39 19.97
C LEU A 465 -11.40 29.83 18.91
N PRO A 466 -12.38 28.97 18.56
CA PRO A 466 -13.37 29.30 17.54
C PRO A 466 -14.29 30.44 18.01
N SER A 467 -14.68 31.31 17.07
CA SER A 467 -15.75 32.29 17.29
C SER A 467 -17.13 31.65 17.11
N ASP A 468 -18.17 32.26 17.68
CA ASP A 468 -19.55 31.78 17.54
C ASP A 468 -19.98 31.72 16.06
N ASP A 469 -19.56 32.72 15.25
CA ASP A 469 -19.82 32.73 13.80
C ASP A 469 -19.12 31.57 13.08
N LEU A 470 -17.90 31.21 13.49
CA LEU A 470 -17.17 30.08 12.92
C LEU A 470 -17.85 28.76 13.28
N LEU A 471 -18.39 28.64 14.49
CA LEU A 471 -19.15 27.47 14.93
C LEU A 471 -20.46 27.32 14.14
N ASP A 472 -21.22 28.40 13.93
CA ASP A 472 -22.47 28.39 13.16
C ASP A 472 -22.25 28.03 11.68
N VAL A 473 -21.19 28.56 11.05
CA VAL A 473 -20.86 28.20 9.67
C VAL A 473 -20.36 26.76 9.56
N MET A 474 -19.59 26.29 10.55
CA MET A 474 -19.14 24.90 10.60
C MET A 474 -20.31 23.93 10.79
N ASP A 475 -21.27 24.26 11.66
CA ASP A 475 -22.49 23.45 11.86
C ASP A 475 -23.28 23.31 10.56
N LYS A 476 -23.51 24.42 9.85
CA LYS A 476 -24.16 24.40 8.53
C LYS A 476 -23.38 23.59 7.50
N TYR A 477 -22.05 23.66 7.50
CA TYR A 477 -21.21 22.87 6.61
C TYR A 477 -21.31 21.38 6.91
N VAL A 478 -21.25 20.98 8.18
CA VAL A 478 -21.41 19.57 8.62
C VAL A 478 -22.78 19.04 8.20
N ASN A 479 -23.85 19.78 8.47
CA ASN A 479 -25.21 19.40 8.07
C ASN A 479 -25.37 19.30 6.54
N SER A 480 -24.66 20.13 5.77
CA SER A 480 -24.69 20.05 4.29
C SER A 480 -23.89 18.88 3.70
N MET A 481 -23.04 18.22 4.51
CA MET A 481 -22.18 17.10 4.13
C MET A 481 -22.56 15.81 4.88
N GLU A 482 -23.79 15.74 5.39
CA GLU A 482 -24.31 14.54 6.04
C GLU A 482 -24.42 13.39 5.04
N LEU A 483 -24.00 12.19 5.44
CA LEU A 483 -23.96 10.98 4.60
C LEU A 483 -25.07 10.00 4.95
N VAL A 484 -25.98 10.39 5.84
CA VAL A 484 -27.13 9.60 6.30
C VAL A 484 -28.38 10.37 5.92
N ASP A 485 -29.10 9.87 4.93
CA ASP A 485 -30.41 10.40 4.55
C ASP A 485 -31.52 9.68 5.34
N THR A 486 -32.74 10.19 5.29
CA THR A 486 -33.93 9.48 5.80
C THR A 486 -34.79 9.02 4.65
N ASP A 487 -35.22 7.75 4.65
CA ASP A 487 -36.18 7.22 3.67
C ASP A 487 -37.59 7.84 3.82
N GLU A 488 -38.51 7.47 2.93
CA GLU A 488 -39.91 7.89 2.97
C GLU A 488 -40.64 7.45 4.26
N ASP A 489 -40.12 6.44 4.97
CA ASP A 489 -40.63 5.89 6.22
C ASP A 489 -39.95 6.49 7.47
N GLY A 490 -38.97 7.38 7.29
CA GLY A 490 -38.22 8.05 8.35
C GLY A 490 -37.07 7.24 8.96
N ASN A 491 -36.67 6.12 8.34
CA ASN A 491 -35.50 5.36 8.76
C ASN A 491 -34.21 5.95 8.15
N PRO A 492 -33.10 5.95 8.90
CA PRO A 492 -31.82 6.41 8.37
C PRO A 492 -31.31 5.42 7.30
N VAL A 493 -31.08 5.95 6.10
CA VAL A 493 -30.43 5.25 4.99
C VAL A 493 -29.03 5.83 4.82
N GLU A 494 -28.01 5.01 5.02
CA GLU A 494 -26.64 5.41 4.76
C GLU A 494 -26.42 5.53 3.25
N THR A 495 -26.28 6.76 2.75
CA THR A 495 -26.09 7.07 1.33
C THR A 495 -24.71 6.60 0.85
N PHE A 496 -23.79 6.32 1.78
CA PHE A 496 -22.42 5.94 1.52
C PHE A 496 -21.94 4.78 2.41
N PRO A 497 -22.45 3.54 2.22
CA PRO A 497 -22.12 2.39 3.06
C PRO A 497 -20.66 1.96 2.84
N ILE A 498 -19.76 2.40 3.72
CA ILE A 498 -18.31 2.14 3.61
C ILE A 498 -18.01 0.65 3.76
N GLU A 499 -18.84 -0.12 4.46
CA GLU A 499 -18.67 -1.56 4.63
C GLU A 499 -18.77 -2.33 3.31
N ASP A 500 -19.52 -1.79 2.34
CA ASP A 500 -19.65 -2.35 0.98
C ASP A 500 -18.52 -1.90 0.04
N SER A 501 -17.55 -1.13 0.55
CA SER A 501 -16.43 -0.65 -0.25
C SER A 501 -15.40 -1.74 -0.54
N TYR A 502 -14.84 -1.70 -1.74
CA TYR A 502 -13.78 -2.61 -2.17
C TYR A 502 -12.42 -2.00 -1.94
N SER A 503 -11.42 -2.80 -1.53
CA SER A 503 -10.04 -2.32 -1.42
C SER A 503 -9.49 -1.94 -2.80
N PRO A 504 -9.17 -0.65 -3.06
CA PRO A 504 -8.72 -0.22 -4.38
C PRO A 504 -7.41 -0.88 -4.78
N VAL A 505 -6.49 -1.07 -3.83
CA VAL A 505 -5.16 -1.64 -4.08
C VAL A 505 -5.26 -3.07 -4.63
N LEU A 506 -6.09 -3.92 -4.01
CA LEU A 506 -6.20 -5.33 -4.38
C LEU A 506 -6.80 -5.48 -5.78
N HIS A 507 -7.98 -4.90 -5.97
CA HIS A 507 -8.71 -5.06 -7.21
C HIS A 507 -8.07 -4.29 -8.38
N ARG A 508 -7.37 -3.18 -8.12
CA ARG A 508 -6.59 -2.49 -9.15
C ARG A 508 -5.41 -3.34 -9.63
N ILE A 509 -4.67 -3.96 -8.71
CA ILE A 509 -3.55 -4.84 -9.07
C ILE A 509 -4.08 -6.05 -9.84
N ASP A 510 -5.13 -6.71 -9.36
CA ASP A 510 -5.70 -7.88 -10.04
C ASP A 510 -6.25 -7.53 -11.43
N SER A 511 -6.93 -6.39 -11.57
CA SER A 511 -7.39 -5.87 -12.86
C SER A 511 -6.21 -5.61 -13.82
N ALA A 512 -5.13 -4.99 -13.33
CA ALA A 512 -3.94 -4.74 -14.13
C ALA A 512 -3.25 -6.04 -14.57
N VAL A 513 -3.16 -7.04 -13.69
CA VAL A 513 -2.61 -8.36 -14.03
C VAL A 513 -3.47 -9.05 -15.10
N ARG A 514 -4.80 -9.03 -14.97
CA ARG A 514 -5.72 -9.62 -15.97
C ARG A 514 -5.64 -8.92 -17.32
N ALA A 515 -5.66 -7.59 -17.33
CA ALA A 515 -5.55 -6.81 -18.56
C ALA A 515 -4.23 -7.10 -19.29
N ARG A 516 -3.11 -7.19 -18.55
CA ARG A 516 -1.80 -7.53 -19.11
C ARG A 516 -1.68 -9.00 -19.53
N ALA A 517 -2.42 -9.89 -18.89
CA ALA A 517 -2.45 -11.31 -19.22
C ALA A 517 -3.11 -11.56 -20.59
N ILE A 518 -4.19 -10.84 -20.87
CA ILE A 518 -4.92 -10.90 -22.15
C ILE A 518 -4.16 -10.08 -23.20
N ASN A 519 -3.80 -8.84 -22.89
CA ASN A 519 -3.17 -7.92 -23.83
C ASN A 519 -1.78 -7.46 -23.31
N PRO A 520 -0.69 -8.23 -23.59
CA PRO A 520 0.64 -7.91 -23.07
C PRO A 520 1.18 -6.53 -23.48
N ASN A 521 0.82 -6.07 -24.68
CA ASN A 521 1.41 -4.86 -25.28
C ASN A 521 0.57 -3.60 -25.09
N GLN A 522 -0.67 -3.71 -24.60
CA GLN A 522 -1.55 -2.56 -24.41
C GLN A 522 -1.30 -1.87 -23.06
N PRO A 523 -1.54 -0.55 -22.95
CA PRO A 523 -1.47 0.14 -21.67
C PRO A 523 -2.52 -0.42 -20.70
N ILE A 524 -2.24 -0.32 -19.40
CA ILE A 524 -3.18 -0.75 -18.36
C ILE A 524 -4.39 0.21 -18.40
N PRO A 525 -5.64 -0.30 -18.49
CA PRO A 525 -6.83 0.54 -18.52
C PRO A 525 -6.98 1.36 -17.23
N PRO A 526 -7.76 2.46 -17.20
CA PRO A 526 -8.07 3.19 -15.97
C PRO A 526 -8.82 2.30 -14.94
N PRO A 527 -8.85 2.68 -13.64
CA PRO A 527 -9.69 1.98 -12.66
C PRO A 527 -11.18 2.15 -13.01
N SER A 528 -12.00 1.15 -12.68
CA SER A 528 -13.46 1.26 -12.86
C SER A 528 -14.04 2.30 -11.90
N GLU A 529 -15.10 2.98 -12.33
CA GLU A 529 -15.77 4.01 -11.53
C GLU A 529 -16.30 3.45 -10.21
N ARG A 530 -16.82 2.21 -10.24
CA ARG A 530 -17.30 1.50 -9.04
C ARG A 530 -16.21 1.30 -7.99
N LEU A 531 -14.96 1.09 -8.40
CA LEU A 531 -13.83 0.94 -7.48
C LEU A 531 -13.44 2.28 -6.82
N THR A 532 -13.59 3.38 -7.56
CA THR A 532 -13.26 4.74 -7.08
C THR A 532 -14.45 5.48 -6.49
N LYS A 533 -15.65 4.89 -6.51
CA LYS A 533 -16.89 5.48 -5.98
C LYS A 533 -16.70 6.01 -4.55
N PHE A 534 -16.01 5.24 -3.72
CA PHE A 534 -15.77 5.60 -2.32
C PHE A 534 -14.51 6.46 -2.07
N SER A 535 -13.77 6.80 -3.13
CA SER A 535 -12.56 7.63 -3.01
C SER A 535 -12.87 9.13 -2.98
N HIS A 536 -14.09 9.51 -3.38
CA HIS A 536 -14.55 10.89 -3.45
C HIS A 536 -15.98 10.97 -2.88
N PRO A 537 -16.35 12.07 -2.21
CA PRO A 537 -17.75 12.34 -1.87
C PRO A 537 -18.60 12.51 -3.14
N SER A 538 -19.93 12.37 -3.02
CA SER A 538 -20.84 12.58 -4.15
C SER A 538 -20.77 14.02 -4.67
N GLU A 539 -20.89 14.18 -5.98
CA GLU A 539 -20.81 15.49 -6.63
C GLU A 539 -21.93 16.43 -6.14
N ASP A 540 -23.12 15.88 -5.91
CA ASP A 540 -24.28 16.63 -5.40
C ASP A 540 -24.01 17.23 -4.01
N LEU A 541 -23.42 16.46 -3.09
CA LEU A 541 -23.08 16.94 -1.74
C LEU A 541 -21.98 18.01 -1.78
N VAL A 542 -20.97 17.83 -2.64
CA VAL A 542 -19.91 18.82 -2.84
C VAL A 542 -20.49 20.13 -3.38
N GLN A 543 -21.45 20.04 -4.29
CA GLN A 543 -22.10 21.22 -4.87
C GLN A 543 -22.98 21.94 -3.85
N ASN A 544 -23.74 21.22 -3.03
CA ASN A 544 -24.61 21.79 -1.98
C ASN A 544 -23.82 22.47 -0.86
N SER A 545 -22.68 21.87 -0.47
CA SER A 545 -21.85 22.38 0.64
C SER A 545 -20.90 23.52 0.25
N LYS A 546 -20.76 23.80 -1.06
CA LYS A 546 -19.78 24.75 -1.59
C LYS A 546 -19.91 26.16 -1.01
N GLU A 547 -21.13 26.68 -0.91
CA GLU A 547 -21.37 28.03 -0.36
C GLU A 547 -20.98 28.13 1.12
N HIS A 548 -21.22 27.07 1.89
CA HIS A 548 -20.85 27.01 3.31
C HIS A 548 -19.33 26.88 3.48
N LEU A 549 -18.69 26.07 2.63
CA LEU A 549 -17.24 25.89 2.63
C LEU A 549 -16.49 27.20 2.30
N GLU A 550 -16.96 27.96 1.30
CA GLU A 550 -16.36 29.24 0.94
C GLU A 550 -16.41 30.23 2.11
N LYS A 551 -17.56 30.36 2.78
CA LYS A 551 -17.71 31.18 4.00
C LYS A 551 -16.83 30.69 5.16
N LEU A 552 -16.70 29.38 5.32
CA LEU A 552 -15.84 28.78 6.34
C LEU A 552 -14.36 29.15 6.10
N ILE A 553 -13.90 29.08 4.85
CA ILE A 553 -12.52 29.44 4.47
C ILE A 553 -12.25 30.91 4.75
N GLU A 554 -13.20 31.80 4.42
CA GLU A 554 -13.09 33.23 4.68
C GLU A 554 -12.99 33.54 6.19
N LEU A 555 -13.85 32.93 7.02
CA LEU A 555 -13.86 33.16 8.47
C LEU A 555 -12.67 32.53 9.19
N ALA A 556 -12.20 31.36 8.73
CA ALA A 556 -11.11 30.64 9.37
C ALA A 556 -9.71 31.25 9.10
N ASP A 557 -9.58 32.14 8.10
CA ASP A 557 -8.31 32.80 7.70
C ASP A 557 -7.13 31.82 7.59
N VAL A 558 -7.38 30.65 7.01
CA VAL A 558 -6.39 29.56 6.91
C VAL A 558 -5.29 29.94 5.94
N LYS A 559 -4.12 30.29 6.48
CA LYS A 559 -2.93 30.62 5.68
C LYS A 559 -2.03 29.41 5.52
N LYS A 560 -1.64 29.11 4.29
CA LYS A 560 -0.63 28.09 4.01
C LYS A 560 0.70 28.54 4.63
N VAL A 561 1.14 27.83 5.66
CA VAL A 561 2.47 28.01 6.20
C VAL A 561 3.45 27.59 5.11
N PRO A 562 4.36 28.48 4.64
CA PRO A 562 5.39 28.07 3.69
C PRO A 562 6.14 26.90 4.32
N PRO A 563 6.40 25.81 3.56
CA PRO A 563 7.11 24.67 4.12
C PRO A 563 8.36 25.21 4.79
N LYS A 564 8.56 24.88 6.08
CA LYS A 564 9.83 25.17 6.75
C LYS A 564 10.89 24.61 5.81
N ALA A 565 11.64 25.48 5.15
CA ALA A 565 12.72 25.05 4.29
C ALA A 565 13.57 24.15 5.18
N LYS A 566 13.59 22.84 4.89
CA LYS A 566 14.61 21.98 5.45
C LYS A 566 15.89 22.67 5.05
N GLY A 567 16.57 23.29 6.01
CA GLY A 567 17.74 24.09 5.72
C GLY A 567 18.74 23.20 4.98
N ARG A 568 18.79 23.31 3.66
CA ARG A 568 20.08 23.55 3.03
C ARG A 568 20.48 24.91 3.58
N LYS A 569 21.23 24.91 4.69
CA LYS A 569 21.86 26.11 5.21
C LYS A 569 22.90 26.56 4.19
N ARG A 570 22.43 27.28 3.17
CA ARG A 570 23.16 28.38 2.57
C ARG A 570 22.16 29.52 2.49
N THR A 571 22.65 30.72 2.72
CA THR A 571 21.92 32.02 2.74
C THR A 571 21.21 32.35 4.05
N ARG A 572 21.89 33.14 4.89
CA ARG A 572 21.27 34.08 5.83
C ARG A 572 20.44 35.05 4.98
N GLU A 573 19.13 35.14 5.19
CA GLU A 573 18.35 36.27 4.68
C GLU A 573 18.83 37.54 5.43
N PRO A 574 19.11 38.65 4.73
CA PRO A 574 19.50 39.89 5.38
C PRO A 574 18.44 40.30 6.39
N GLU A 575 18.86 40.77 7.57
CA GLU A 575 17.98 41.26 8.62
C GLU A 575 17.15 42.42 8.07
N LYS A 576 15.89 42.15 7.72
CA LYS A 576 14.96 43.20 7.31
C LYS A 576 14.72 44.12 8.50
N PRO A 577 14.86 45.44 8.35
CA PRO A 577 14.54 46.37 9.43
C PRO A 577 13.07 46.20 9.80
N LEU A 578 12.76 46.31 11.10
CA LEU A 578 11.44 46.10 11.69
C LEU A 578 10.31 46.92 11.03
N SER A 579 10.67 47.94 10.24
CA SER A 579 9.78 48.86 9.52
C SER A 579 9.41 48.44 8.09
N GLY A 580 10.01 47.38 7.51
CA GLY A 580 9.69 46.92 6.15
C GLY A 580 10.04 47.89 5.01
N LEU A 581 10.72 49.01 5.29
CA LEU A 581 11.26 49.92 4.29
C LEU A 581 12.74 49.61 4.05
N ASP A 582 13.08 49.18 2.84
CA ASP A 582 14.45 48.96 2.40
C ASP A 582 15.04 50.30 1.93
N VAL A 583 15.71 50.99 2.84
CA VAL A 583 16.29 52.33 2.60
C VAL A 583 17.40 52.25 1.54
N ASP A 584 18.06 51.08 1.41
CA ASP A 584 19.14 50.83 0.44
C ASP A 584 18.61 50.60 -0.97
N ALA A 585 17.41 50.04 -1.13
CA ALA A 585 16.74 49.95 -2.42
C ALA A 585 16.32 51.33 -2.99
N LEU A 586 16.04 52.30 -2.09
CA LEU A 586 15.63 53.67 -2.44
C LEU A 586 16.83 54.59 -2.74
N LEU A 587 17.98 54.35 -2.11
CA LEU A 587 19.21 55.07 -2.38
C LEU A 587 20.04 54.24 -3.36
N HIS A 588 19.85 54.47 -4.67
CA HIS A 588 20.75 53.93 -5.71
C HIS A 588 22.21 54.36 -5.46
N GLN A 589 22.92 53.64 -4.60
CA GLN A 589 24.36 53.76 -4.44
C GLN A 589 24.99 52.88 -5.50
N GLU A 590 25.71 53.53 -6.41
CA GLU A 590 26.60 52.88 -7.36
C GLU A 590 27.40 51.77 -6.67
N LYS A 591 27.56 50.61 -7.32
CA LYS A 591 28.36 49.47 -6.85
C LYS A 591 29.77 49.94 -6.43
N ARG A 592 29.95 50.31 -5.16
CA ARG A 592 31.26 50.66 -4.62
C ARG A 592 32.04 49.36 -4.43
N ALA A 593 32.89 49.06 -5.39
CA ALA A 593 33.69 47.83 -5.40
C ALA A 593 34.92 47.84 -4.48
N LYS A 594 35.16 48.92 -3.71
CA LYS A 594 36.35 49.07 -2.86
C LYS A 594 35.99 49.45 -1.43
N ILE A 595 36.43 48.63 -0.47
CA ILE A 595 36.32 48.87 0.97
C ILE A 595 37.29 49.99 1.37
N SER A 596 36.81 50.98 2.09
CA SER A 596 37.60 52.12 2.56
C SER A 596 38.23 51.85 3.94
N PRO A 597 39.46 52.34 4.22
CA PRO A 597 40.11 52.14 5.53
C PRO A 597 39.41 52.81 6.71
N ASN A 598 38.61 53.86 6.47
CA ASN A 598 37.92 54.61 7.51
C ASN A 598 36.56 54.02 7.91
N ASN A 599 36.00 53.11 7.10
CA ASN A 599 34.70 52.47 7.31
C ASN A 599 34.73 50.99 6.89
N SER A 600 35.80 50.30 7.28
CA SER A 600 36.15 48.95 6.82
C SER A 600 35.11 47.90 7.22
N ILE A 601 34.67 47.89 8.47
CA ILE A 601 33.79 46.84 9.01
C ILE A 601 32.39 46.86 8.34
N PRO A 602 31.65 47.98 8.28
CA PRO A 602 30.32 47.99 7.66
C PRO A 602 30.36 47.74 6.15
N GLU A 603 31.36 48.31 5.45
CA GLU A 603 31.51 48.13 4.00
C GLU A 603 31.91 46.69 3.65
N PHE A 604 32.72 46.04 4.49
CA PHE A 604 33.02 44.61 4.32
C PHE A 604 31.79 43.74 4.48
N LYS A 605 30.98 43.98 5.52
CA LYS A 605 29.70 43.26 5.71
C LYS A 605 28.74 43.49 4.56
N GLN A 606 28.64 44.71 4.06
CA GLN A 606 27.80 45.05 2.91
C GLN A 606 28.31 44.38 1.62
N THR A 607 29.62 44.36 1.39
CA THR A 607 30.23 43.72 0.22
C THR A 607 30.05 42.21 0.26
N LEU A 608 30.19 41.58 1.43
CA LEU A 608 29.92 40.15 1.61
C LEU A 608 28.43 39.83 1.44
N ALA A 609 27.53 40.69 1.91
CA ALA A 609 26.09 40.51 1.73
C ALA A 609 25.65 40.59 0.25
N GLN A 610 26.38 41.33 -0.58
CA GLN A 610 26.15 41.44 -2.03
C GLN A 610 26.95 40.41 -2.84
N ALA A 611 27.80 39.60 -2.22
CA ALA A 611 28.66 38.66 -2.91
C ALA A 611 27.88 37.42 -3.36
N GLU A 612 27.68 37.28 -4.67
CA GLU A 612 26.99 36.12 -5.26
C GLU A 612 27.90 34.91 -5.47
N ASN A 613 29.23 35.12 -5.57
CA ASN A 613 30.22 34.10 -5.91
C ASN A 613 31.39 34.06 -4.91
N ILE A 614 32.02 32.88 -4.78
CA ILE A 614 33.18 32.64 -3.90
C ILE A 614 34.37 33.57 -4.23
N GLU A 615 34.55 33.93 -5.51
CA GLU A 615 35.60 34.87 -5.93
C GLU A 615 35.40 36.28 -5.34
N ALA A 616 34.15 36.75 -5.24
CA ALA A 616 33.84 38.05 -4.65
C ALA A 616 34.10 38.07 -3.14
N ILE A 617 33.82 36.97 -2.44
CA ILE A 617 34.14 36.80 -1.02
C ILE A 617 35.66 36.84 -0.80
N LYS A 618 36.41 36.13 -1.65
CA LYS A 618 37.88 36.12 -1.59
C LYS A 618 38.47 37.49 -1.86
N ASP A 619 37.91 38.25 -2.81
CA ASP A 619 38.39 39.59 -3.13
C ASP A 619 38.06 40.61 -2.03
N ALA A 620 36.87 40.55 -1.43
CA ALA A 620 36.54 41.35 -0.25
C ALA A 620 37.47 41.05 0.93
N THR A 621 37.76 39.77 1.15
CA THR A 621 38.69 39.31 2.21
C THR A 621 40.11 39.83 1.97
N LYS A 622 40.59 39.80 0.72
CA LYS A 622 41.91 40.40 0.35
C LYS A 622 41.94 41.90 0.58
N GLN A 623 40.87 42.63 0.24
CA GLN A 623 40.81 44.08 0.47
C GLN A 623 40.89 44.41 1.96
N MET A 624 40.13 43.70 2.79
CA MET A 624 40.20 43.86 4.25
C MET A 624 41.58 43.46 4.80
N MET A 625 42.19 42.39 4.29
CA MET A 625 43.57 41.98 4.64
C MET A 625 44.58 43.10 4.39
N VAL A 626 44.49 43.79 3.24
CA VAL A 626 45.39 44.92 2.92
C VAL A 626 45.16 46.10 3.89
N ILE A 627 43.91 46.38 4.26
CA ILE A 627 43.56 47.43 5.22
C ILE A 627 44.14 47.11 6.60
N VAL A 628 43.95 45.88 7.09
CA VAL A 628 44.50 45.41 8.36
C VAL A 628 46.02 45.52 8.36
N GLU A 629 46.70 45.06 7.30
CA GLU A 629 48.16 45.15 7.19
C GLU A 629 48.66 46.61 7.18
N ASP A 630 47.97 47.51 6.48
CA ASP A 630 48.32 48.93 6.41
C ASP A 630 48.12 49.62 7.77
N GLN A 631 47.03 49.30 8.47
CA GLN A 631 46.74 49.80 9.82
C GLN A 631 47.77 49.34 10.84
N ILE A 632 48.27 48.10 10.74
CA ILE A 632 49.36 47.58 11.58
C ILE A 632 50.67 48.31 11.25
N ARG A 633 51.01 48.44 9.96
CA ARG A 633 52.28 49.02 9.50
C ARG A 633 52.43 50.50 9.88
N HIS A 634 51.35 51.27 9.78
CA HIS A 634 51.34 52.71 10.06
C HIS A 634 50.83 53.06 11.47
N SER A 635 50.67 52.08 12.36
CA SER A 635 50.24 52.34 13.74
C SER A 635 51.35 53.02 14.56
N LEU A 636 51.06 54.20 15.10
CA LEU A 636 51.88 54.85 16.14
C LEU A 636 51.55 54.20 17.50
N GLY A 637 52.40 53.28 17.96
CA GLY A 637 52.15 52.53 19.20
C GLY A 637 51.01 51.51 19.06
N ASP A 638 50.09 51.54 20.02
CA ASP A 638 48.90 50.68 20.14
C ASP A 638 47.62 51.29 19.55
N ALA A 639 47.70 52.51 19.00
CA ALA A 639 46.54 53.33 18.60
C ALA A 639 45.58 52.66 17.58
N ASN A 640 46.05 51.71 16.77
CA ASN A 640 45.20 50.99 15.80
C ASN A 640 44.94 49.52 16.18
N TYR A 641 45.50 49.01 17.29
CA TYR A 641 45.39 47.59 17.62
C TYR A 641 43.95 47.17 17.92
N ASP A 642 43.18 48.01 18.60
CA ASP A 642 41.76 47.74 18.88
C ASP A 642 40.94 47.62 17.59
N ARG A 643 41.21 48.48 16.60
CA ARG A 643 40.55 48.41 15.28
C ARG A 643 40.90 47.13 14.53
N VAL A 644 42.18 46.75 14.53
CA VAL A 644 42.65 45.53 13.89
C VAL A 644 42.03 44.28 14.53
N ILE A 645 41.85 44.27 15.86
CA ILE A 645 41.19 43.17 16.57
C ILE A 645 39.72 43.06 16.18
N GLU A 646 39.00 44.18 16.11
CA GLU A 646 37.59 44.19 15.69
C GLU A 646 37.44 43.76 14.22
N GLU A 647 38.34 44.22 13.33
CA GLU A 647 38.38 43.81 11.92
C GLU A 647 38.68 42.31 11.78
N LEU A 648 39.63 41.77 12.55
CA LEU A 648 39.95 40.34 12.56
C LEU A 648 38.81 39.50 13.16
N GLY A 649 38.15 39.98 14.21
CA GLY A 649 37.00 39.31 14.82
C GLY A 649 35.81 39.26 13.87
N THR A 650 35.46 40.39 13.26
CA THR A 650 34.37 40.45 12.28
C THR A 650 34.68 39.63 11.03
N MET A 651 35.92 39.66 10.52
CA MET A 651 36.31 38.80 9.41
C MET A 651 36.19 37.31 9.76
N ARG A 652 36.61 36.92 10.97
CA ARG A 652 36.51 35.53 11.45
C ARG A 652 35.05 35.07 11.49
N ASP A 653 34.19 35.85 12.13
CA ASP A 653 32.79 35.49 12.32
C ASP A 653 32.03 35.42 10.99
N GLU A 654 32.26 36.38 10.08
CA GLU A 654 31.63 36.38 8.77
C GLU A 654 32.13 35.21 7.92
N LEU A 655 33.45 34.92 7.87
CA LEU A 655 33.97 33.80 7.07
C LEU A 655 33.59 32.42 7.61
N ILE A 656 33.40 32.28 8.94
CA ILE A 656 32.77 31.08 9.52
C ILE A 656 31.30 30.99 9.04
N SER A 657 30.57 32.10 9.06
CA SER A 657 29.17 32.15 8.61
C SER A 657 29.02 31.83 7.12
N PHE A 658 30.00 32.16 6.28
CA PHE A 658 30.02 31.88 4.83
C PHE A 658 30.68 30.53 4.47
N GLU A 659 31.04 29.70 5.46
CA GLU A 659 31.71 28.39 5.25
C GLU A 659 33.04 28.47 4.48
N GLU A 660 33.75 29.60 4.56
CA GLU A 660 35.06 29.82 3.90
C GLU A 660 36.20 30.04 4.93
N PRO A 661 36.38 29.13 5.93
CA PRO A 661 37.38 29.31 6.99
C PRO A 661 38.82 29.24 6.48
N ALA A 662 39.05 28.59 5.33
CA ALA A 662 40.37 28.46 4.73
C ALA A 662 41.01 29.83 4.39
N SER A 663 40.19 30.79 3.92
CA SER A 663 40.65 32.14 3.58
C SER A 663 41.13 32.91 4.82
N TYR A 664 40.40 32.78 5.94
CA TYR A 664 40.80 33.37 7.22
C TYR A 664 42.07 32.72 7.78
N ASN A 665 42.13 31.39 7.79
CA ASN A 665 43.27 30.64 8.33
C ASN A 665 44.56 30.94 7.56
N GLN A 666 44.47 31.03 6.22
CA GLN A 666 45.60 31.44 5.38
C GLN A 666 46.04 32.88 5.68
N PHE A 667 45.10 33.80 5.85
CA PHE A 667 45.40 35.19 6.19
C PHE A 667 46.09 35.31 7.55
N LEU A 668 45.54 34.68 8.60
CA LEU A 668 46.10 34.74 9.95
C LEU A 668 47.52 34.14 10.00
N GLY A 669 47.77 33.07 9.23
CA GLY A 669 49.12 32.53 9.03
C GLY A 669 50.09 33.55 8.42
N GLN A 670 49.67 34.24 7.35
CA GLN A 670 50.50 35.28 6.71
C GLN A 670 50.77 36.47 7.63
N VAL A 671 49.78 36.91 8.41
CA VAL A 671 49.94 37.99 9.39
C VAL A 671 50.94 37.57 10.47
N LYS A 672 50.82 36.34 10.99
CA LYS A 672 51.77 35.80 11.97
C LYS A 672 53.21 35.80 11.41
N ASP A 673 53.42 35.26 10.21
CA ASP A 673 54.74 35.22 9.57
C ASP A 673 55.33 36.62 9.36
N LYS A 674 54.49 37.59 8.93
CA LYS A 674 54.92 38.99 8.73
C LYS A 674 55.22 39.72 10.04
N LEU A 675 54.51 39.40 11.12
CA LEU A 675 54.79 39.92 12.47
C LEU A 675 56.11 39.36 13.01
N LEU A 676 56.38 38.07 12.82
CA LEU A 676 57.64 37.41 13.25
C LEU A 676 58.86 37.91 12.47
N GLN A 677 58.69 38.26 11.19
CA GLN A 677 59.74 38.79 10.33
C GLN A 677 59.91 40.32 10.45
N GLU A 678 59.22 40.98 11.39
CA GLU A 678 59.23 42.44 11.63
C GLU A 678 58.88 43.30 10.41
N LYS A 679 58.19 42.72 9.41
CA LYS A 679 57.86 43.40 8.13
C LYS A 679 56.72 44.41 8.24
N LEU A 680 55.99 44.42 9.36
CA LEU A 680 54.84 45.29 9.63
C LEU A 680 55.18 46.42 10.63
N GLY A 681 56.35 47.04 10.46
CA GLY A 681 56.72 48.26 11.20
C GLY A 681 57.29 48.03 12.60
N GLY A 682 58.15 47.01 12.78
CA GLY A 682 58.91 46.76 14.01
C GLY A 682 58.35 45.63 14.89
N ASP A 683 58.78 45.60 16.16
CA ASP A 683 58.36 44.57 17.13
C ASP A 683 56.91 44.82 17.60
N ARG A 684 55.98 44.01 17.08
CA ARG A 684 54.53 44.09 17.31
C ARG A 684 54.01 42.94 18.19
N ARG A 685 54.84 42.43 19.11
CA ARG A 685 54.49 41.34 20.06
C ARG A 685 53.22 41.61 20.87
N GLU A 686 52.96 42.87 21.20
CA GLU A 686 51.76 43.29 21.93
C GLU A 686 50.47 43.01 21.14
N LEU A 687 50.47 43.26 19.83
CA LEU A 687 49.34 42.93 18.96
C LEU A 687 49.09 41.42 18.90
N TRP A 688 50.16 40.60 18.79
CA TRP A 688 50.02 39.14 18.82
C TRP A 688 49.48 38.64 20.17
N TRP A 689 49.89 39.26 21.27
CA TRP A 689 49.30 38.98 22.59
C TRP A 689 47.81 39.33 22.65
N LEU A 690 47.39 40.46 22.07
CA LEU A 690 45.98 40.85 22.02
C LEU A 690 45.13 39.90 21.15
N ILE A 691 45.65 39.42 20.02
CA ILE A 691 45.00 38.39 19.18
C ILE A 691 44.78 37.10 19.99
N ARG A 692 45.78 36.67 20.79
CA ARG A 692 45.66 35.52 21.69
C ARG A 692 44.62 35.77 22.79
N ARG A 693 44.64 36.95 23.40
CA ARG A 693 43.70 37.33 24.48
C ARG A 693 42.24 37.32 24.00
N ASN A 694 41.99 37.80 22.79
CA ASN A 694 40.65 37.86 22.18
C ASN A 694 40.24 36.56 21.46
N LYS A 695 41.03 35.48 21.56
CA LYS A 695 40.75 34.16 20.98
C LYS A 695 40.53 34.17 19.46
N LEU A 696 41.24 35.05 18.75
CA LEU A 696 41.18 35.18 17.29
C LEU A 696 42.16 34.22 16.59
N GLY A 697 42.17 32.95 17.02
CA GLY A 697 43.01 31.91 16.45
C GLY A 697 42.45 31.30 15.18
N LEU A 698 43.18 30.34 14.59
CA LEU A 698 42.72 29.55 13.45
C LEU A 698 41.35 28.92 13.75
N VAL A 699 40.47 28.93 12.76
CA VAL A 699 39.17 28.26 12.81
C VAL A 699 39.39 26.75 12.73
N VAL A 700 38.91 26.01 13.72
CA VAL A 700 39.07 24.55 13.83
C VAL A 700 37.90 23.79 13.19
N GLU A 701 38.09 22.51 12.90
CA GLU A 701 37.04 21.61 12.34
C GLU A 701 35.75 21.61 13.18
N ARG A 702 35.85 21.75 14.51
CA ARG A 702 34.68 21.87 15.40
C ARG A 702 33.83 23.13 15.15
N GLU A 703 34.45 24.20 14.67
CA GLU A 703 33.78 25.49 14.42
C GLU A 703 33.24 25.60 12.99
N SER A 704 33.84 24.88 12.04
CA SER A 704 33.37 24.80 10.66
C SER A 704 33.83 23.49 10.01
N ASP A 705 32.88 22.73 9.47
CA ASP A 705 33.12 21.44 8.79
C ASP A 705 34.04 21.57 7.55
N GLN A 706 34.23 22.79 7.03
CA GLN A 706 35.13 23.07 5.90
C GLN A 706 36.57 23.35 6.32
N SER A 707 36.86 23.45 7.63
CA SER A 707 38.22 23.64 8.13
C SER A 707 38.96 22.31 8.22
N LYS A 708 40.21 22.28 7.75
CA LYS A 708 41.11 21.12 7.86
C LYS A 708 42.04 21.20 9.07
N VAL A 709 41.89 22.24 9.90
CA VAL A 709 42.77 22.50 11.05
C VAL A 709 42.24 21.80 12.29
N THR A 710 43.09 20.98 12.91
CA THR A 710 42.76 20.28 14.14
C THR A 710 42.90 21.17 15.38
N ASP A 711 42.22 20.80 16.47
CA ASP A 711 42.36 21.50 17.77
C ASP A 711 43.80 21.52 18.30
N ALA A 712 44.61 20.52 17.94
CA ALA A 712 46.02 20.43 18.32
C ALA A 712 46.86 21.45 17.53
N GLU A 713 46.69 21.50 16.21
CA GLU A 713 47.39 22.44 15.32
C GLU A 713 47.03 23.90 15.65
N ALA A 714 45.77 24.20 15.94
CA ALA A 714 45.36 25.56 16.34
C ALA A 714 45.98 25.99 17.67
N LYS A 715 46.11 25.08 18.64
CA LYS A 715 46.79 25.35 19.92
C LYS A 715 48.29 25.54 19.74
N GLU A 716 48.93 24.70 18.93
CA GLU A 716 50.35 24.82 18.60
C GLU A 716 50.64 26.16 17.91
N PHE A 717 49.81 26.53 16.93
CA PHE A 717 49.88 27.81 16.23
C PHE A 717 49.77 29.02 17.17
N MET A 718 48.93 28.95 18.21
CA MET A 718 48.80 30.04 19.19
C MET A 718 49.89 30.03 20.27
N SER A 719 50.60 28.91 20.45
CA SER A 719 51.67 28.74 21.44
C SER A 719 53.06 29.11 20.92
N ALA A 720 53.31 28.96 19.62
CA ALA A 720 54.59 29.29 19.00
C ALA A 720 54.80 30.82 18.97
N ASN A 721 55.79 31.28 19.73
CA ASN A 721 56.30 32.65 19.76
C ASN A 721 57.25 32.96 18.62
#